data_AF-A0A932TWR2-F1
#
_entry.id   AF-A0A932TWR2-F1
#
_cell.length_a   1.000
_cell.length_b   1.000
_cell.length_c   1.000
_cell.angle_alpha   90.00
_cell.angle_beta   90.00
_cell.angle_gamma   90.00
#
_symmetry.space_group_name_H-M   'P 1'
#
loop_
_entity.id
_entity.type
_entity.pdbx_description
1 polymer ?
#
loop_
_entity_poly.entity_id
_entity_poly.type
_entity_poly.pdbx_seq_one_letter_code
_entity_poly.pdbx_strand_id
1 'polypeptide(L)'
;MVRATALRVLGSLLLLLILAPTFAAPGDSSVQLAERLTRSAWLLASQRQRRTPGGVEPLHVRAPTPIAPGASSRPSRSGIVPLSLQLGQTSRFGLAYALAGPDQKRLDPVASTVQGFGFTGGFGSLTTDSQLYFYRPQLDRGAAVTLRRDYGRGRDVDNISPDRLRQGRAIKQGLDFASGSVKLTGRYQDIDAAFAPPARLLNGEGDTEAAKRLQELARESGTERLSLGLTAGLSKRWALTGGLDSMGDGKGAMRRQEFGIKGTFLRFNAVRQDVESSFKELKRFADPEVQKLDPQRGVRRRSVDWGLTPSSWLSIEGATNTARDEGGDVEQRSLGLRLGSLQFANRRREVAGFKAFKALDAADRSLEKIAGVNLAETQASLGLGGKRRLAYTEARVTDAAGRAEEQLYAFESRSVQARAQFRSVDAAFKSGKELGKFDQRYADVEGRRGQRQAAYDLNYVGSTRLGFTNHYERTQRSPGEKNASLRAQLANSLQLNLGRATARAFRSQTDVGNADGTETHQRIERVQLRRAVQKDGFLMAQHEVQTDTDARGERSVRQSNTLQGRMRVGPLFALDAQRTERRITGAGQEFQDAVNVSRRLGTVNLAWSFADRRDAKGRGETQKWSAGGKLWKGLSFNTSREAKSEQAAPAKPGADPAPAAHAADLRLGVTQEVGKLAKLTAGFAQVSDGEALKTREETLRLEARPVGEMAITGEFTQREAGGKPTAIVQGFTVTNEPKGAHLGWRAQYKRRSAAIGEPRETKGWGISYKGEGKRPVTLVASYLRNAEDAKGKAAPGRQVSAKLSTPLGHSVTLSAAFTNNMDEKTRKALTRTEVSLVDALNARESVTLSASLQRAIEPLNAKGIKHTREDTLRAEYRLGTGEDQCFVIGGNVTFRTERAAEAAFTSEFGSEIKWVRSF
;
A
#
# COMPACT_ATOMS: atom_id res chain seq x y z
N MET A 1 -39.75 2.40 46.44
CA MET A 1 -39.22 3.76 46.71
C MET A 1 -37.95 4.11 45.90
N VAL A 2 -36.90 3.27 45.84
CA VAL A 2 -35.64 3.58 45.11
C VAL A 2 -35.81 3.81 43.58
N ARG A 3 -36.83 3.22 42.95
CA ARG A 3 -37.14 3.44 41.51
C ARG A 3 -37.75 4.83 41.21
N ALA A 4 -38.47 5.43 42.16
CA ALA A 4 -39.08 6.74 41.96
C ALA A 4 -38.06 7.89 42.08
N THR A 5 -37.06 7.73 42.94
CA THR A 5 -35.96 8.70 43.10
C THR A 5 -35.01 8.68 41.89
N ALA A 6 -34.73 7.50 41.32
CA ALA A 6 -33.93 7.38 40.10
C ALA A 6 -34.64 8.00 38.88
N LEU A 7 -35.97 7.85 38.74
CA LEU A 7 -36.74 8.49 37.66
C LEU A 7 -36.81 10.01 37.80
N ARG A 8 -36.92 10.54 39.03
CA ARG A 8 -36.90 11.99 39.29
C ARG A 8 -35.52 12.60 39.02
N VAL A 9 -34.44 11.92 39.40
CA VAL A 9 -33.06 12.36 39.09
C VAL A 9 -32.77 12.28 37.58
N LEU A 10 -33.24 11.23 36.90
CA LEU A 10 -33.12 11.09 35.44
C LEU A 10 -33.95 12.16 34.71
N GLY A 11 -35.15 12.49 35.21
CA GLY A 11 -35.99 13.57 34.71
C GLY A 11 -35.37 14.95 34.90
N SER A 12 -34.77 15.24 36.06
CA SER A 12 -34.03 16.49 36.30
C SER A 12 -32.75 16.61 35.46
N LEU A 13 -32.04 15.49 35.21
CA LEU A 13 -30.88 15.45 34.32
C LEU A 13 -31.25 15.59 32.83
N LEU A 14 -32.37 15.01 32.40
CA LEU A 14 -32.92 15.22 31.06
C LEU A 14 -33.40 16.67 30.86
N LEU A 15 -33.99 17.29 31.88
CA LEU A 15 -34.37 18.72 31.84
C LEU A 15 -33.14 19.63 31.72
N LEU A 16 -32.04 19.31 32.41
CA LEU A 16 -30.74 20.01 32.30
C LEU A 16 -30.05 19.80 30.94
N LEU A 17 -30.20 18.62 30.32
CA LEU A 17 -29.66 18.33 28.99
C LEU A 17 -30.48 18.95 27.85
N ILE A 18 -31.79 19.13 28.04
CA ILE A 18 -32.68 19.83 27.08
C ILE A 18 -32.52 21.36 27.20
N LEU A 19 -32.10 21.88 28.35
CA LEU A 19 -31.79 23.31 28.58
C LEU A 19 -30.35 23.70 28.22
N ALA A 20 -29.51 22.77 27.78
CA ALA A 20 -28.11 23.04 27.42
C ALA A 20 -27.87 23.95 26.19
N PRO A 21 -28.80 24.19 25.23
CA PRO A 21 -28.53 25.12 24.13
C PRO A 21 -28.74 26.61 24.48
N THR A 22 -29.16 26.98 25.70
CA THR A 22 -29.36 28.40 26.09
C THR A 22 -28.21 29.06 26.85
N PHE A 23 -27.05 28.39 27.02
CA PHE A 23 -25.82 29.06 27.50
C PHE A 23 -25.06 29.80 26.38
N ALA A 24 -25.82 30.47 25.51
CA ALA A 24 -25.34 31.37 24.47
C ALA A 24 -25.87 32.79 24.75
N ALA A 25 -25.41 33.39 25.85
CA ALA A 25 -25.39 34.84 26.03
C ALA A 25 -23.95 35.24 26.37
N PRO A 26 -23.29 36.12 25.59
CA PRO A 26 -21.98 36.64 25.93
C PRO A 26 -22.16 37.68 27.04
N GLY A 27 -21.81 37.32 28.28
CA GLY A 27 -21.84 38.29 29.39
C GLY A 27 -21.76 37.63 30.77
N ASP A 28 -20.60 37.77 31.40
CA ASP A 28 -20.40 37.98 32.84
C ASP A 28 -20.38 36.87 33.91
N SER A 29 -20.73 35.59 33.69
CA SER A 29 -20.74 34.67 34.86
C SER A 29 -19.43 33.90 35.14
N SER A 30 -18.56 33.67 34.15
CA SER A 30 -17.27 32.96 34.36
C SER A 30 -16.10 33.91 34.64
N VAL A 31 -16.16 35.14 34.12
CA VAL A 31 -15.17 36.21 34.39
C VAL A 31 -15.27 36.67 35.84
N GLN A 32 -16.48 36.73 36.42
CA GLN A 32 -16.67 37.12 37.82
C GLN A 32 -16.18 36.05 38.82
N LEU A 33 -16.25 34.76 38.46
CA LEU A 33 -15.70 33.68 39.30
C LEU A 33 -14.15 33.66 39.24
N ALA A 34 -13.60 33.88 38.04
CA ALA A 34 -12.17 34.08 37.85
C ALA A 34 -11.70 35.35 38.59
N GLU A 35 -12.34 36.50 38.42
CA GLU A 35 -12.04 37.74 39.17
C GLU A 35 -12.13 37.57 40.68
N ARG A 36 -13.10 36.81 41.21
CA ARG A 36 -13.21 36.56 42.65
C ARG A 36 -12.06 35.69 43.17
N LEU A 37 -11.58 34.72 42.37
CA LEU A 37 -10.39 33.92 42.68
C LEU A 37 -9.08 34.70 42.47
N THR A 38 -9.03 35.62 41.51
CA THR A 38 -7.90 36.55 41.30
C THR A 38 -7.86 37.62 42.40
N ARG A 39 -9.00 38.03 42.95
CA ARG A 39 -9.09 38.94 44.12
C ARG A 39 -8.60 38.29 45.42
N SER A 40 -8.54 36.96 45.53
CA SER A 40 -7.81 36.30 46.64
C SER A 40 -6.29 36.29 46.46
N ALA A 41 -5.76 36.56 45.25
CA ALA A 41 -4.33 36.79 45.01
C ALA A 41 -3.91 38.27 45.22
N TRP A 42 -4.81 39.10 45.74
CA TRP A 42 -4.68 40.56 45.86
C TRP A 42 -3.69 41.03 46.96
N LEU A 43 -3.05 40.12 47.69
CA LEU A 43 -2.01 40.46 48.67
C LEU A 43 -0.68 40.94 48.05
N LEU A 44 -0.46 40.72 46.75
CA LEU A 44 0.72 41.23 46.03
C LEU A 44 0.42 42.46 45.15
N ALA A 45 -0.86 42.76 44.87
CA ALA A 45 -1.26 43.95 44.10
C ALA A 45 -1.53 45.18 44.97
N SER A 46 -1.82 45.02 46.27
CA SER A 46 -2.08 46.13 47.19
C SER A 46 -0.84 46.97 47.54
N GLN A 47 0.36 46.56 47.11
CA GLN A 47 1.56 47.41 47.17
C GLN A 47 1.65 48.45 46.02
N ARG A 48 0.75 48.44 45.03
CA ARG A 48 0.75 49.43 43.93
C ARG A 48 0.16 50.80 44.28
N GLN A 49 -0.51 50.99 45.42
CA GLN A 49 -1.28 52.23 45.70
C GLN A 49 -0.93 53.02 46.96
N ARG A 50 0.17 52.72 47.68
CA ARG A 50 0.71 53.65 48.68
C ARG A 50 1.99 54.31 48.18
N ARG A 51 1.83 55.29 47.28
CA ARG A 51 2.80 56.40 47.19
C ARG A 51 2.48 57.37 48.31
N THR A 52 3.15 57.21 49.46
CA THR A 52 3.36 58.32 50.37
C THR A 52 4.45 59.23 49.77
N PRO A 53 4.22 60.55 49.63
CA PRO A 53 5.28 61.50 49.37
C PRO A 53 6.03 61.72 50.69
N GLY A 54 7.02 60.88 50.97
CA GLY A 54 7.83 60.98 52.17
C GLY A 54 9.09 60.16 51.98
N GLY A 55 10.21 60.87 51.77
CA GLY A 55 11.50 60.27 51.49
C GLY A 55 11.93 59.30 52.58
N VAL A 56 12.25 58.09 52.16
CA VAL A 56 13.16 57.21 52.90
C VAL A 56 14.45 57.23 52.12
N GLU A 57 15.50 57.77 52.73
CA GLU A 57 16.85 57.77 52.18
C GLU A 57 17.27 56.34 51.81
N PRO A 58 17.87 56.13 50.62
CA PRO A 58 18.43 54.83 50.29
C PRO A 58 19.65 54.58 51.16
N LEU A 59 19.60 53.49 51.94
CA LEU A 59 20.76 52.92 52.62
C LEU A 59 21.89 52.78 51.59
N HIS A 60 22.87 53.68 51.67
CA HIS A 60 24.04 53.69 50.81
C HIS A 60 24.87 52.44 51.09
N VAL A 61 24.62 51.38 50.32
CA VAL A 61 25.64 50.36 50.07
C VAL A 61 26.78 51.11 49.39
N ARG A 62 27.87 51.30 50.13
CA ARG A 62 29.13 51.92 49.67
C ARG A 62 29.43 51.42 48.26
N ALA A 63 29.51 52.35 47.31
CA ALA A 63 30.02 52.07 45.98
C ALA A 63 31.39 51.39 46.12
N PRO A 64 31.68 50.33 45.34
CA PRO A 64 33.00 49.74 45.33
C PRO A 64 34.02 50.83 45.00
N THR A 65 35.06 50.92 45.82
CA THR A 65 36.18 51.85 45.68
C THR A 65 36.72 51.79 44.24
N PRO A 66 37.00 52.94 43.58
CA PRO A 66 37.57 52.92 42.25
C PRO A 66 38.89 52.14 42.28
N ILE A 67 38.93 51.06 41.53
CA ILE A 67 40.12 50.25 41.31
C ILE A 67 41.15 51.17 40.63
N ALA A 68 42.38 51.20 41.16
CA ALA A 68 43.47 52.00 40.62
C ALA A 68 43.66 51.73 39.11
N PRO A 69 43.87 52.78 38.28
CA PRO A 69 44.11 52.62 36.85
C PRO A 69 45.44 51.89 36.66
N GLY A 70 45.40 50.59 36.35
CA GLY A 70 46.57 49.73 36.18
C GLY A 70 46.41 48.31 36.73
N ALA A 71 45.41 48.04 37.57
CA ALA A 71 45.08 46.67 37.93
C ALA A 71 44.32 46.02 36.77
N SER A 72 44.99 45.13 36.03
CA SER A 72 44.33 44.27 35.04
C SER A 72 43.13 43.60 35.72
N SER A 73 41.93 44.02 35.33
CA SER A 73 40.69 43.48 35.86
C SER A 73 40.65 42.01 35.48
N ARG A 74 41.01 41.12 36.42
CA ARG A 74 40.74 39.69 36.29
C ARG A 74 39.27 39.57 35.88
N PRO A 75 38.95 38.85 34.81
CA PRO A 75 37.59 38.74 34.34
C PRO A 75 36.74 38.28 35.52
N SER A 76 35.78 39.11 35.91
CA SER A 76 34.82 38.75 36.97
C SER A 76 34.25 37.39 36.61
N ARG A 77 34.42 36.38 37.48
CA ARG A 77 33.84 35.06 37.28
C ARG A 77 32.34 35.23 37.03
N SER A 78 31.93 35.10 35.78
CA SER A 78 30.53 35.07 35.39
C SER A 78 29.99 33.70 35.75
N GLY A 79 28.93 33.66 36.55
CA GLY A 79 28.33 32.41 37.01
C GLY A 79 27.15 32.69 37.92
N ILE A 80 26.22 31.74 37.99
CA ILE A 80 25.11 31.78 38.92
C ILE A 80 25.58 31.11 40.21
N VAL A 81 25.54 31.87 41.30
CA VAL A 81 25.81 31.35 42.64
C VAL A 81 24.45 31.10 43.30
N PRO A 82 23.99 29.84 43.40
CA PRO A 82 22.81 29.52 44.18
C PRO A 82 23.18 29.47 45.66
N LEU A 83 22.37 30.13 46.49
CA LEU A 83 22.39 29.96 47.93
C LEU A 83 21.05 29.32 48.32
N SER A 84 21.07 28.05 48.71
CA SER A 84 19.88 27.35 49.16
C SER A 84 19.87 27.21 50.68
N LEU A 85 18.80 27.68 51.31
CA LEU A 85 18.52 27.53 52.73
C LEU A 85 17.37 26.53 52.88
N GLN A 86 17.65 25.39 53.53
CA GLN A 86 16.63 24.41 53.84
C GLN A 86 15.90 24.81 55.13
N LEU A 87 14.61 25.14 55.02
CA LEU A 87 13.73 25.56 56.11
C LEU A 87 12.89 24.35 56.56
N GLY A 88 13.52 23.42 57.28
CA GLY A 88 12.88 22.16 57.71
C GLY A 88 12.93 21.04 56.66
N GLN A 89 12.11 20.00 56.83
CA GLN A 89 12.17 18.82 55.94
C GLN A 89 11.53 19.05 54.56
N THR A 90 10.54 19.94 54.46
CA THR A 90 9.69 20.09 53.26
C THR A 90 9.82 21.45 52.57
N SER A 91 10.58 22.40 53.13
CA SER A 91 10.71 23.74 52.55
C SER A 91 12.16 24.10 52.25
N ARG A 92 12.37 24.73 51.09
CA ARG A 92 13.65 25.20 50.57
C ARG A 92 13.47 26.62 50.04
N PHE A 93 14.27 27.54 50.56
CA PHE A 93 14.42 28.87 50.02
C PHE A 93 15.70 28.93 49.21
N GLY A 94 15.63 29.40 47.97
CA GLY A 94 16.77 29.57 47.09
C GLY A 94 16.96 31.04 46.74
N LEU A 95 18.17 31.55 46.87
CA LEU A 95 18.60 32.81 46.27
C LEU A 95 19.52 32.46 45.11
N ALA A 96 19.29 33.06 43.96
CA ALA A 96 20.21 32.97 42.83
C ALA A 96 20.73 34.39 42.55
N TYR A 97 22.04 34.55 42.55
CA TYR A 97 22.65 35.81 42.14
C TYR A 97 23.68 35.53 41.05
N ALA A 98 23.61 36.31 39.98
CA ALA A 98 24.59 36.26 38.91
C ALA A 98 24.94 37.66 38.45
N LEU A 99 26.23 37.91 38.30
CA LEU A 99 26.79 39.13 37.76
C LEU A 99 27.60 38.78 36.51
N ALA A 100 27.33 39.48 35.42
CA ALA A 100 28.23 39.50 34.27
C ALA A 100 28.64 40.95 34.03
N GLY A 101 29.91 41.27 34.34
CA GLY A 101 30.51 42.56 34.01
C GLY A 101 30.58 42.78 32.49
N PRO A 102 30.94 43.96 31.98
CA PRO A 102 30.96 44.28 30.54
C PRO A 102 31.85 43.31 29.72
N ASP A 103 31.48 43.04 28.46
CA ASP A 103 32.24 42.13 27.58
C ASP A 103 33.28 42.93 26.79
N GLN A 104 34.49 43.02 27.33
CA GLN A 104 35.58 43.72 26.64
C GLN A 104 35.97 43.04 25.31
N LYS A 105 35.79 41.72 25.16
CA LYS A 105 36.14 41.00 23.93
C LYS A 105 35.13 41.23 22.81
N ARG A 106 33.86 41.43 23.15
CA ARG A 106 32.78 41.73 22.20
C ARG A 106 32.44 43.22 22.11
N LEU A 107 33.21 44.07 22.79
CA LEU A 107 32.96 45.51 22.91
C LEU A 107 31.55 45.83 23.42
N ASP A 108 30.99 45.00 24.30
CA ASP A 108 29.66 45.21 24.88
C ASP A 108 29.79 45.92 26.24
N PRO A 109 29.46 47.23 26.33
CA PRO A 109 29.58 47.98 27.58
C PRO A 109 28.44 47.66 28.58
N VAL A 110 27.49 46.78 28.22
CA VAL A 110 26.38 46.43 29.09
C VAL A 110 26.84 45.41 30.15
N ALA A 111 26.89 45.86 31.39
CA ALA A 111 26.91 44.98 32.54
C ALA A 111 25.49 44.45 32.80
N SER A 112 25.37 43.22 33.26
CA SER A 112 24.06 42.62 33.52
C SER A 112 24.04 41.88 34.82
N THR A 113 22.94 42.04 35.56
CA THR A 113 22.73 41.33 36.81
C THR A 113 21.43 40.54 36.75
N VAL A 114 21.45 39.32 37.27
CA VAL A 114 20.26 38.50 37.50
C VAL A 114 20.15 38.22 38.99
N GLN A 115 19.01 38.58 39.56
CA GLN A 115 18.66 38.31 40.95
C GLN A 115 17.42 37.42 40.96
N GLY A 116 17.51 36.26 41.57
CA GLY A 116 16.46 35.25 41.63
C GLY A 116 16.09 34.90 43.07
N PHE A 117 14.80 34.76 43.33
CA PHE A 117 14.24 34.26 44.57
C PHE A 117 13.41 33.03 44.24
N GLY A 118 13.68 31.92 44.92
CA GLY A 118 12.98 30.66 44.80
C GLY A 118 12.44 30.23 46.16
N PHE A 119 11.22 29.75 46.21
CA PHE A 119 10.62 29.17 47.40
C PHE A 119 9.86 27.92 47.00
N THR A 120 10.34 26.77 47.46
CA THR A 120 9.59 25.51 47.42
C THR A 120 9.20 25.16 48.83
N GLY A 121 7.93 24.87 49.08
CA GLY A 121 7.44 24.61 50.43
C GLY A 121 6.31 23.62 50.44
N GLY A 122 6.30 22.72 51.43
CA GLY A 122 5.22 21.78 51.68
C GLY A 122 4.61 21.99 53.06
N PHE A 123 3.35 22.43 53.11
CA PHE A 123 2.54 22.57 54.32
C PHE A 123 1.40 21.54 54.31
N GLY A 124 1.71 20.33 54.77
CA GLY A 124 0.75 19.20 54.76
C GLY A 124 0.34 18.82 53.33
N SER A 125 -0.94 19.02 53.01
CA SER A 125 -1.52 18.77 51.68
C SER A 125 -1.17 19.80 50.61
N LEU A 126 -0.59 20.93 51.00
CA LEU A 126 -0.27 22.05 50.11
C LEU A 126 1.21 22.06 49.77
N THR A 127 1.55 22.00 48.49
CA THR A 127 2.91 22.23 47.99
C THR A 127 2.92 23.46 47.09
N THR A 128 3.86 24.37 47.33
CA THR A 128 4.05 25.59 46.54
C THR A 128 5.46 25.61 45.96
N ASP A 129 5.59 26.09 44.73
CA ASP A 129 6.87 26.38 44.07
C ASP A 129 6.78 27.78 43.46
N SER A 130 7.52 28.75 43.98
CA SER A 130 7.54 30.12 43.50
C SER A 130 8.94 30.52 43.12
N GLN A 131 9.11 31.13 41.95
CA GLN A 131 10.37 31.61 41.42
C GLN A 131 10.14 33.00 40.84
N LEU A 132 11.02 33.92 41.19
CA LEU A 132 10.98 35.31 40.76
C LEU A 132 12.39 35.75 40.40
N TYR A 133 12.61 36.07 39.13
CA TYR A 133 13.88 36.57 38.63
C TYR A 133 13.74 38.00 38.14
N PHE A 134 14.74 38.83 38.43
CA PHE A 134 14.90 40.18 37.91
C PHE A 134 16.18 40.23 37.09
N TYR A 135 16.06 40.63 35.83
CA TYR A 135 17.16 40.92 34.93
C TYR A 135 17.33 42.43 34.81
N ARG A 136 18.50 42.93 35.22
CA ARG A 136 18.84 44.36 35.17
C ARG A 136 20.10 44.57 34.33
N PRO A 137 19.95 44.91 33.05
CA PRO A 137 21.05 45.45 32.25
C PRO A 137 21.36 46.87 32.72
N GLN A 138 22.64 47.19 32.83
CA GLN A 138 23.14 48.52 33.19
C GLN A 138 24.31 48.87 32.29
N LEU A 139 24.33 50.11 31.81
CA LEU A 139 25.47 50.61 31.06
C LEU A 139 26.62 50.85 32.05
N ASP A 140 27.73 50.14 31.86
CA ASP A 140 28.95 50.46 32.61
C ASP A 140 29.60 51.70 31.97
N ARG A 141 29.38 52.86 32.61
CA ARG A 141 29.94 54.14 32.14
C ARG A 141 31.46 54.12 32.11
N GLY A 142 32.11 53.38 33.02
CA GLY A 142 33.56 53.23 33.04
C GLY A 142 34.02 52.47 31.81
N ALA A 143 33.45 51.30 31.55
CA ALA A 143 33.79 50.48 30.38
C ALA A 143 33.44 51.17 29.05
N ALA A 144 32.33 51.90 28.97
CA ALA A 144 31.97 52.68 27.78
C ALA A 144 33.02 53.77 27.46
N VAL A 145 33.59 54.40 28.50
CA VAL A 145 34.66 55.40 28.35
C VAL A 145 36.00 54.74 27.98
N THR A 146 36.35 53.61 28.60
CA THR A 146 37.59 52.87 28.29
C THR A 146 37.56 52.29 26.87
N LEU A 147 36.45 51.68 26.44
CA LEU A 147 36.26 51.19 25.07
C LEU A 147 36.39 52.32 24.03
N ARG A 148 35.86 53.51 24.34
CA ARG A 148 36.00 54.71 23.48
C ARG A 148 37.46 55.18 23.38
N ARG A 149 38.25 54.98 24.44
CA ARG A 149 39.66 55.41 24.53
C ARG A 149 40.63 54.42 23.87
N ASP A 150 40.40 53.12 24.05
CA ASP A 150 41.30 52.05 23.61
C ASP A 150 41.13 51.70 22.12
N TYR A 151 39.94 51.94 21.54
CA TYR A 151 39.64 51.55 20.14
C TYR A 151 39.46 52.73 19.17
N GLY A 152 39.62 53.98 19.63
CA GLY A 152 39.86 55.16 18.79
C GLY A 152 38.80 55.54 17.74
N ARG A 153 37.65 54.86 17.65
CA ARG A 153 36.57 55.19 16.69
C ARG A 153 35.28 55.52 17.44
N GLY A 154 34.88 56.79 17.35
CA GLY A 154 33.69 57.36 17.98
C GLY A 154 32.36 56.97 17.32
N ARG A 155 32.10 55.68 17.06
CA ARG A 155 30.76 55.21 16.73
C ARG A 155 30.39 54.07 17.69
N ASP A 156 29.15 54.14 18.20
CA ASP A 156 28.37 53.04 18.80
C ASP A 156 28.08 53.04 20.31
N VAL A 157 28.41 54.09 21.09
CA VAL A 157 27.74 54.28 22.40
C VAL A 157 26.31 54.81 22.21
N ASP A 158 26.10 55.66 21.19
CA ASP A 158 24.78 56.22 20.84
C ASP A 158 23.86 55.23 20.10
N ASN A 159 24.39 54.06 19.65
CA ASN A 159 23.62 53.02 18.94
C ASN A 159 23.14 51.88 19.86
N ILE A 160 23.32 51.97 21.17
CA ILE A 160 22.71 51.00 22.09
C ILE A 160 21.22 51.30 22.16
N SER A 161 20.43 50.48 21.46
CA SER A 161 18.97 50.59 21.49
C SER A 161 18.49 50.67 22.95
N PRO A 162 17.64 51.64 23.31
CA PRO A 162 17.04 51.73 24.64
C PRO A 162 16.37 50.42 25.10
N ASP A 163 15.92 49.60 24.15
CA ASP A 163 15.32 48.30 24.41
C ASP A 163 16.30 47.31 25.08
N ARG A 164 17.62 47.44 24.84
CA ARG A 164 18.64 46.60 25.49
C ARG A 164 18.85 46.92 26.97
N LEU A 165 18.42 48.11 27.41
CA LEU A 165 18.51 48.56 28.80
C LEU A 165 17.20 48.37 29.57
N ARG A 166 16.16 47.83 28.93
CA ARG A 166 14.91 47.50 29.62
C ARG A 166 15.16 46.41 30.64
N GLN A 167 14.69 46.64 31.85
CA GLN A 167 14.67 45.62 32.89
C GLN A 167 13.62 44.58 32.55
N GLY A 168 13.93 43.31 32.79
CA GLY A 168 13.01 42.21 32.59
C GLY A 168 12.75 41.47 33.89
N ARG A 169 11.56 40.89 34.00
CA ARG A 169 11.15 40.02 35.10
C ARG A 169 10.69 38.67 34.56
N ALA A 170 10.97 37.61 35.30
CA ALA A 170 10.38 36.30 35.08
C ALA A 170 9.75 35.79 36.37
N ILE A 171 8.44 35.51 36.35
CA ILE A 171 7.68 34.95 37.45
C ILE A 171 7.27 33.53 37.04
N LYS A 172 7.46 32.56 37.94
CA LYS A 172 6.90 31.22 37.83
C LYS A 172 6.36 30.80 39.18
N GLN A 173 5.09 30.45 39.24
CA GLN A 173 4.40 30.05 40.47
C GLN A 173 3.67 28.75 40.22
N GLY A 174 3.72 27.88 41.21
CA GLY A 174 3.09 26.59 41.23
C GLY A 174 2.46 26.34 42.59
N LEU A 175 1.27 25.80 42.55
CA LEU A 175 0.44 25.44 43.67
C LEU A 175 -0.10 24.05 43.37
N ASP A 176 0.22 23.07 44.17
CA ASP A 176 -0.51 21.80 44.18
C ASP A 176 -1.10 21.61 45.56
N PHE A 177 -2.39 21.33 45.62
CA PHE A 177 -3.11 21.05 46.86
C PHE A 177 -3.79 19.70 46.71
N ALA A 178 -3.54 18.77 47.64
CA ALA A 178 -4.10 17.43 47.62
C ALA A 178 -4.69 17.06 48.99
N SER A 179 -6.02 17.13 49.12
CA SER A 179 -6.73 16.73 50.34
C SER A 179 -7.73 15.61 50.03
N GLY A 180 -7.45 14.41 50.55
CA GLY A 180 -8.25 13.22 50.28
C GLY A 180 -8.30 12.89 48.78
N SER A 181 -9.50 12.92 48.21
CA SER A 181 -9.74 12.68 46.78
C SER A 181 -9.72 13.95 45.91
N VAL A 182 -9.49 15.13 46.51
CA VAL A 182 -9.45 16.42 45.82
C VAL A 182 -8.00 16.83 45.60
N LYS A 183 -7.64 17.04 44.34
CA LYS A 183 -6.38 17.60 43.86
C LYS A 183 -6.67 18.87 43.08
N LEU A 184 -6.11 19.98 43.53
CA LEU A 184 -6.07 21.26 42.81
C LEU A 184 -4.64 21.50 42.37
N THR A 185 -4.46 21.97 41.15
CA THR A 185 -3.16 22.40 40.64
C THR A 185 -3.31 23.79 40.02
N GLY A 186 -2.41 24.70 40.31
CA GLY A 186 -2.35 26.03 39.73
C GLY A 186 -0.91 26.32 39.32
N ARG A 187 -0.70 26.75 38.08
CA ARG A 187 0.59 27.16 37.55
C ARG A 187 0.38 28.52 36.90
N TYR A 188 1.22 29.48 37.25
CA TYR A 188 1.23 30.80 36.65
C TYR A 188 2.66 31.13 36.23
N GLN A 189 2.82 31.70 35.05
CA GLN A 189 4.11 32.14 34.54
C GLN A 189 3.91 33.44 33.78
N ASP A 190 4.76 34.43 34.05
CA ASP A 190 4.78 35.72 33.37
C ASP A 190 6.23 36.12 33.16
N ILE A 191 6.67 36.17 31.91
CA ILE A 191 8.04 36.49 31.54
C ILE A 191 8.02 37.71 30.62
N ASP A 192 8.55 38.81 31.11
CA ASP A 192 8.65 40.04 30.35
C ASP A 192 9.44 39.80 29.05
N ALA A 193 9.04 40.46 27.96
CA ALA A 193 9.76 40.43 26.70
C ALA A 193 11.22 40.92 26.82
N ALA A 194 11.52 41.72 27.86
CA ALA A 194 12.87 42.22 28.16
C ALA A 194 13.74 41.24 28.97
N PHE A 195 13.21 40.07 29.38
CA PHE A 195 13.98 39.09 30.14
C PHE A 195 14.96 38.30 29.24
N ALA A 196 16.14 38.88 29.01
CA ALA A 196 17.15 38.33 28.11
C ALA A 196 18.55 38.29 28.76
N PRO A 197 18.78 37.40 29.75
CA PRO A 197 20.10 37.23 30.35
C PRO A 197 21.15 36.86 29.29
N PRO A 198 22.35 37.48 29.31
CA PRO A 198 23.34 37.24 28.27
C PRO A 198 23.92 35.82 28.37
N ALA A 199 24.27 35.24 27.23
CA ALA A 199 24.75 33.85 27.13
C ALA A 199 25.94 33.53 28.05
N ARG A 200 26.84 34.49 28.31
CA ARG A 200 27.96 34.33 29.25
C ARG A 200 27.52 34.14 30.71
N LEU A 201 26.36 34.67 31.09
CA LEU A 201 25.76 34.44 32.40
C LEU A 201 25.17 33.02 32.45
N LEU A 202 24.62 32.55 31.33
CA LEU A 202 24.07 31.19 31.17
C LEU A 202 25.15 30.11 31.01
N ASN A 203 26.33 30.45 30.49
CA ASN A 203 27.43 29.53 30.20
C ASN A 203 28.60 29.66 31.19
N GLY A 204 28.44 30.45 32.25
CA GLY A 204 29.48 30.72 33.24
C GLY A 204 29.80 29.53 34.15
N GLU A 205 30.93 29.60 34.87
CA GLU A 205 31.29 28.62 35.91
C GLU A 205 30.26 28.71 37.06
N GLY A 206 29.41 27.69 37.25
CA GLY A 206 28.37 27.71 38.28
C GLY A 206 27.34 26.58 38.19
N ASP A 207 26.22 26.72 38.88
CA ASP A 207 25.14 25.73 38.90
C ASP A 207 24.47 25.56 37.53
N THR A 208 24.76 24.42 36.90
CA THR A 208 24.23 24.09 35.58
C THR A 208 22.71 23.97 35.54
N GLU A 209 22.03 23.70 36.67
CA GLU A 209 20.57 23.66 36.70
C GLU A 209 19.96 25.06 36.66
N ALA A 210 20.44 25.97 37.52
CA ALA A 210 19.97 27.35 37.53
C ALA A 210 20.23 28.04 36.17
N ALA A 211 21.38 27.73 35.54
CA ALA A 211 21.71 28.19 34.19
C ALA A 211 20.74 27.66 33.13
N LYS A 212 20.44 26.36 33.13
CA LYS A 212 19.44 25.76 32.23
C LYS A 212 18.06 26.38 32.42
N ARG A 213 17.63 26.58 33.67
CA ARG A 213 16.33 27.23 33.97
C ARG A 213 16.28 28.67 33.49
N LEU A 214 17.32 29.48 33.73
CA LEU A 214 17.37 30.84 33.18
C LEU A 214 17.39 30.84 31.66
N GLN A 215 18.03 29.86 31.03
CA GLN A 215 18.02 29.70 29.59
C GLN A 215 16.61 29.35 29.06
N GLU A 216 15.88 28.47 29.75
CA GLU A 216 14.47 28.17 29.44
C GLU A 216 13.59 29.42 29.57
N LEU A 217 13.69 30.14 30.69
CA LEU A 217 12.94 31.39 30.90
C LEU A 217 13.28 32.46 29.86
N ALA A 218 14.56 32.59 29.49
CA ALA A 218 14.99 33.51 28.44
C ALA A 218 14.40 33.15 27.07
N ARG A 219 14.31 31.84 26.75
CA ARG A 219 13.68 31.35 25.53
C ARG A 219 12.19 31.67 25.51
N GLU A 220 11.53 31.58 26.67
CA GLU A 220 10.11 31.86 26.85
C GLU A 220 9.82 33.34 27.16
N SER A 221 10.76 34.26 26.91
CA SER A 221 10.55 35.69 27.10
C SER A 221 9.40 36.25 26.25
N GLY A 222 8.60 37.11 26.87
CA GLY A 222 7.39 37.71 26.29
C GLY A 222 6.16 36.81 26.36
N THR A 223 6.18 35.77 27.19
CA THR A 223 5.06 34.83 27.32
C THR A 223 4.39 34.89 28.68
N GLU A 224 3.08 34.67 28.69
CA GLU A 224 2.26 34.50 29.88
C GLU A 224 1.57 33.13 29.82
N ARG A 225 1.56 32.37 30.91
CA ARG A 225 0.88 31.08 31.02
C ARG A 225 0.10 30.99 32.33
N LEU A 226 -1.13 30.49 32.24
CA LEU A 226 -1.97 30.16 33.37
C LEU A 226 -2.56 28.77 33.16
N SER A 227 -2.21 27.82 34.04
CA SER A 227 -2.77 26.47 34.02
C SER A 227 -3.40 26.15 35.36
N LEU A 228 -4.72 25.98 35.39
CA LEU A 228 -5.50 25.54 36.54
C LEU A 228 -6.03 24.13 36.27
N GLY A 229 -5.98 23.26 37.28
CA GLY A 229 -6.46 21.90 37.22
C GLY A 229 -7.19 21.53 38.50
N LEU A 230 -8.25 20.76 38.36
CA LEU A 230 -9.08 20.21 39.41
C LEU A 230 -9.31 18.74 39.11
N THR A 231 -9.08 17.88 40.09
CA THR A 231 -9.52 16.49 40.08
C THR A 231 -10.13 16.20 41.44
N ALA A 232 -11.42 15.89 41.51
CA ALA A 232 -12.11 15.62 42.76
C ALA A 232 -12.87 14.30 42.67
N GLY A 233 -12.51 13.32 43.50
CA GLY A 233 -13.34 12.13 43.71
C GLY A 233 -14.55 12.49 44.57
N LEU A 234 -15.69 12.77 43.94
CA LEU A 234 -16.95 13.09 44.63
C LEU A 234 -17.45 11.90 45.47
N SER A 235 -17.11 10.67 45.07
CA SER A 235 -17.31 9.43 45.84
C SER A 235 -16.41 8.32 45.29
N LYS A 236 -16.44 7.11 45.90
CA LYS A 236 -15.73 5.92 45.36
C LYS A 236 -16.09 5.58 43.90
N ARG A 237 -17.20 6.10 43.39
CA ARG A 237 -17.76 5.79 42.06
C ARG A 237 -17.74 6.95 41.09
N TRP A 238 -17.39 8.16 41.54
CA TRP A 238 -17.52 9.39 40.78
C TRP A 238 -16.29 10.27 40.94
N ALA A 239 -15.75 10.72 39.81
CA ALA A 239 -14.68 11.69 39.72
C ALA A 239 -15.11 12.87 38.85
N LEU A 240 -14.75 14.07 39.28
CA LEU A 240 -14.87 15.32 38.54
C LEU A 240 -13.46 15.73 38.13
N THR A 241 -13.29 16.14 36.88
CA THR A 241 -12.06 16.74 36.36
C THR A 241 -12.40 18.08 35.73
N GLY A 242 -11.54 19.07 35.92
CA GLY A 242 -11.67 20.37 35.29
C GLY A 242 -10.30 20.96 35.05
N GLY A 243 -10.14 21.69 33.96
CA GLY A 243 -8.87 22.29 33.59
C GLY A 243 -9.07 23.56 32.78
N LEU A 244 -8.20 24.53 33.01
CA LEU A 244 -8.06 25.75 32.22
C LEU A 244 -6.57 25.90 31.95
N ASP A 245 -6.15 25.86 30.69
CA ASP A 245 -4.79 26.25 30.28
C ASP A 245 -4.91 27.45 29.35
N SER A 246 -4.16 28.50 29.62
CA SER A 246 -4.09 29.72 28.80
C SER A 246 -2.64 30.08 28.63
N MET A 247 -2.25 30.43 27.41
CA MET A 247 -0.89 30.78 27.06
C MET A 247 -0.93 31.95 26.06
N GLY A 248 -0.19 33.01 26.29
CA GLY A 248 -0.14 34.20 25.43
C GLY A 248 1.29 34.65 25.16
N ASP A 249 1.51 35.31 24.03
CA ASP A 249 2.81 35.89 23.62
C ASP A 249 2.73 37.42 23.49
N GLY A 250 1.69 38.02 24.07
CA GLY A 250 1.35 39.44 23.97
C GLY A 250 0.70 39.87 22.65
N LYS A 251 0.71 39.03 21.60
CA LYS A 251 0.07 39.31 20.30
C LYS A 251 -1.14 38.42 20.04
N GLY A 252 -1.10 37.19 20.54
CA GLY A 252 -2.21 36.27 20.53
C GLY A 252 -2.15 35.33 21.73
N ALA A 253 -3.18 34.49 21.84
CA ALA A 253 -3.26 33.48 22.88
C ALA A 253 -3.77 32.12 22.38
N MET A 254 -3.41 31.09 23.12
CA MET A 254 -4.00 29.77 23.11
C MET A 254 -4.76 29.57 24.42
N ARG A 255 -6.00 29.09 24.33
CA ARG A 255 -6.85 28.79 25.50
C ARG A 255 -7.45 27.39 25.35
N ARG A 256 -7.28 26.55 26.37
CA ARG A 256 -7.88 25.23 26.49
C ARG A 256 -8.68 25.15 27.77
N GLN A 257 -9.91 24.67 27.66
CA GLN A 257 -10.81 24.42 28.77
C GLN A 257 -11.23 22.96 28.68
N GLU A 258 -11.17 22.25 29.79
CA GLU A 258 -11.64 20.88 29.88
C GLU A 258 -12.52 20.69 31.12
N PHE A 259 -13.56 19.89 30.97
CA PHE A 259 -14.46 19.53 32.05
C PHE A 259 -14.89 18.09 31.84
N GLY A 260 -14.78 17.26 32.87
CA GLY A 260 -15.11 15.86 32.80
C GLY A 260 -15.79 15.35 34.06
N ILE A 261 -16.74 14.44 33.90
CA ILE A 261 -17.36 13.67 34.97
C ILE A 261 -17.23 12.20 34.59
N LYS A 262 -16.59 11.42 35.47
CA LYS A 262 -16.43 9.97 35.30
C LYS A 262 -17.06 9.24 36.47
N GLY A 263 -18.19 8.62 36.21
CA GLY A 263 -18.97 7.80 37.11
C GLY A 263 -18.94 6.31 36.74
N THR A 264 -19.57 5.46 37.56
CA THR A 264 -19.80 4.04 37.20
C THR A 264 -20.74 3.88 36.00
N PHE A 265 -21.73 4.77 35.87
CA PHE A 265 -22.70 4.72 34.78
C PHE A 265 -22.75 5.98 33.92
N LEU A 266 -22.17 7.10 34.33
CA LEU A 266 -22.15 8.33 33.53
C LEU A 266 -20.69 8.69 33.21
N ARG A 267 -20.42 8.99 31.95
CA ARG A 267 -19.19 9.56 31.43
C ARG A 267 -19.59 10.84 30.73
N PHE A 268 -18.90 11.93 31.02
CA PHE A 268 -19.02 13.19 30.31
C PHE A 268 -17.63 13.80 30.22
N ASN A 269 -17.26 14.33 29.06
CA ASN A 269 -16.01 15.02 28.82
C ASN A 269 -16.28 16.12 27.79
N ALA A 270 -15.94 17.35 28.10
CA ALA A 270 -16.07 18.49 27.22
C ALA A 270 -14.72 19.22 27.18
N VAL A 271 -14.19 19.42 25.98
CA VAL A 271 -12.94 20.14 25.73
C VAL A 271 -13.22 21.26 24.73
N ARG A 272 -12.76 22.47 25.05
CA ARG A 272 -12.76 23.61 24.13
C ARG A 272 -11.33 24.11 24.01
N GLN A 273 -10.85 24.28 22.79
CA GLN A 273 -9.53 24.83 22.52
C GLN A 273 -9.65 25.94 21.46
N ASP A 274 -8.98 27.06 21.70
CA ASP A 274 -8.88 28.20 20.79
C ASP A 274 -7.41 28.55 20.64
N VAL A 275 -6.91 28.60 19.41
CA VAL A 275 -5.54 29.05 19.11
C VAL A 275 -5.65 30.22 18.14
N GLU A 276 -5.38 31.42 18.63
CA GLU A 276 -5.53 32.63 17.82
C GLU A 276 -4.54 32.65 16.65
N SER A 277 -4.95 33.20 15.51
CA SER A 277 -4.10 33.31 14.31
C SER A 277 -2.88 34.22 14.53
N SER A 278 -2.97 35.16 15.48
CA SER A 278 -1.89 36.09 15.85
C SER A 278 -0.82 35.49 16.76
N PHE A 279 -0.99 34.26 17.26
CA PHE A 279 -0.04 33.61 18.17
C PHE A 279 1.21 33.13 17.39
N LYS A 280 2.35 33.78 17.61
CA LYS A 280 3.57 33.61 16.77
C LYS A 280 4.59 32.65 17.39
N GLU A 281 4.66 32.57 18.71
CA GLU A 281 5.83 32.05 19.43
C GLU A 281 5.73 30.61 19.95
N LEU A 282 4.90 29.74 19.35
CA LEU A 282 4.75 28.34 19.76
C LEU A 282 6.06 27.53 19.78
N LYS A 283 7.04 27.91 18.95
CA LYS A 283 8.37 27.27 18.87
C LYS A 283 9.32 27.67 20.01
N ARG A 284 9.01 28.74 20.75
CA ARG A 284 9.85 29.21 21.87
C ARG A 284 9.68 28.35 23.11
N PHE A 285 8.51 27.74 23.27
CA PHE A 285 8.24 26.83 24.37
C PHE A 285 9.09 25.57 24.23
N ALA A 286 9.71 25.18 25.34
CA ALA A 286 10.45 23.92 25.40
C ALA A 286 9.53 22.69 25.31
N ASP A 287 8.23 22.88 25.61
CA ASP A 287 7.22 21.82 25.63
C ASP A 287 6.87 21.33 24.21
N PRO A 288 7.22 20.08 23.84
CA PRO A 288 6.92 19.53 22.53
C PRO A 288 5.42 19.37 22.27
N GLU A 289 4.57 19.30 23.31
CA GLU A 289 3.11 19.25 23.13
C GLU A 289 2.58 20.60 22.63
N VAL A 290 3.11 21.70 23.16
CA VAL A 290 2.78 23.05 22.71
C VAL A 290 3.22 23.25 21.26
N GLN A 291 4.42 22.78 20.90
CA GLN A 291 4.91 22.86 19.52
C GLN A 291 4.02 22.09 18.51
N LYS A 292 3.33 21.01 18.92
CA LYS A 292 2.36 20.30 18.06
C LYS A 292 1.11 21.13 17.76
N LEU A 293 0.87 22.22 18.48
CA LEU A 293 -0.24 23.14 18.24
C LEU A 293 0.08 24.21 17.18
N ASP A 294 1.34 24.30 16.73
CA ASP A 294 1.78 25.25 15.70
C ASP A 294 0.94 25.21 14.40
N PRO A 295 0.56 24.02 13.89
CA PRO A 295 -0.33 23.92 12.73
C PRO A 295 -1.79 24.32 13.04
N GLN A 296 -2.17 24.47 14.31
CA GLN A 296 -3.54 24.72 14.76
C GLN A 296 -3.88 26.21 14.92
N ARG A 297 -2.98 27.12 14.57
CA ARG A 297 -3.25 28.56 14.61
C ARG A 297 -4.46 28.92 13.76
N GLY A 298 -5.31 29.80 14.30
CA GLY A 298 -6.57 30.19 13.67
C GLY A 298 -7.67 29.13 13.77
N VAL A 299 -7.45 28.02 14.47
CA VAL A 299 -8.41 26.92 14.60
C VAL A 299 -9.00 26.86 16.00
N ARG A 300 -10.32 26.80 16.07
CA ARG A 300 -11.13 26.55 17.27
C ARG A 300 -11.62 25.12 17.27
N ARG A 301 -11.28 24.35 18.29
CA ARG A 301 -11.76 22.98 18.48
C ARG A 301 -12.74 22.90 19.64
N ARG A 302 -13.80 22.10 19.48
CA ARG A 302 -14.69 21.71 20.57
C ARG A 302 -14.94 20.21 20.47
N SER A 303 -14.89 19.52 21.60
CA SER A 303 -15.16 18.10 21.71
C SER A 303 -16.08 17.89 22.90
N VAL A 304 -17.14 17.11 22.71
CA VAL A 304 -18.06 16.72 23.78
C VAL A 304 -18.32 15.24 23.63
N ASP A 305 -17.84 14.43 24.57
CA ASP A 305 -18.09 13.01 24.67
C ASP A 305 -18.96 12.73 25.90
N TRP A 306 -19.98 11.91 25.75
CA TRP A 306 -20.81 11.48 26.85
C TRP A 306 -21.25 10.03 26.71
N GLY A 307 -21.57 9.39 27.83
CA GLY A 307 -22.01 8.01 27.88
C GLY A 307 -22.79 7.71 29.16
N LEU A 308 -23.95 7.10 29.02
CA LEU A 308 -24.84 6.67 30.08
C LEU A 308 -25.03 5.14 29.99
N THR A 309 -24.44 4.39 30.92
CA THR A 309 -24.46 2.92 31.03
C THR A 309 -25.01 2.50 32.39
N PRO A 310 -26.32 2.66 32.64
CA PRO A 310 -26.93 2.31 33.93
C PRO A 310 -26.90 0.80 34.22
N SER A 311 -26.72 -0.04 33.20
CA SER A 311 -26.65 -1.49 33.31
C SER A 311 -25.86 -2.11 32.14
N SER A 312 -25.61 -3.42 32.20
CA SER A 312 -25.00 -4.16 31.08
C SER A 312 -25.92 -4.30 29.85
N TRP A 313 -27.23 -4.14 30.01
CA TRP A 313 -28.19 -4.24 28.91
C TRP A 313 -28.52 -2.88 28.29
N LEU A 314 -28.41 -1.77 29.02
CA LEU A 314 -28.66 -0.43 28.49
C LEU A 314 -27.39 0.41 28.50
N SER A 315 -26.97 0.91 27.34
CA SER A 315 -25.97 1.96 27.23
C SER A 315 -26.30 2.93 26.10
N ILE A 316 -26.18 4.24 26.35
CA ILE A 316 -26.32 5.29 25.35
C ILE A 316 -25.04 6.12 25.39
N GLU A 317 -24.42 6.39 24.26
CA GLU A 317 -23.23 7.25 24.20
C GLU A 317 -23.32 8.18 23.00
N GLY A 318 -22.67 9.33 23.09
CA GLY A 318 -22.59 10.27 21.98
C GLY A 318 -21.32 11.06 22.04
N ALA A 319 -20.88 11.53 20.88
CA ALA A 319 -19.72 12.40 20.76
C ALA A 319 -19.96 13.44 19.67
N THR A 320 -19.51 14.67 19.92
CA THR A 320 -19.48 15.77 18.95
C THR A 320 -18.11 16.39 18.96
N ASN A 321 -17.42 16.37 17.82
CA ASN A 321 -16.12 17.01 17.62
C ASN A 321 -16.26 18.03 16.49
N THR A 322 -15.94 19.30 16.77
CA THR A 322 -15.93 20.38 15.78
C THR A 322 -14.56 21.04 15.74
N ALA A 323 -14.07 21.30 14.54
CA ALA A 323 -12.89 22.13 14.29
C ALA A 323 -13.30 23.23 13.30
N ARG A 324 -13.07 24.49 13.65
CA ARG A 324 -13.50 25.65 12.88
C ARG A 324 -12.34 26.60 12.63
N ASP A 325 -12.21 27.08 11.40
CA ASP A 325 -11.28 28.13 11.01
C ASP A 325 -12.05 29.33 10.39
N GLU A 326 -11.34 30.24 9.72
CA GLU A 326 -11.93 31.38 9.02
C GLU A 326 -12.71 30.98 7.76
N GLY A 327 -12.40 29.83 7.16
CA GLY A 327 -13.05 29.34 5.95
C GLY A 327 -14.34 28.56 6.22
N GLY A 328 -14.41 27.86 7.36
CA GLY A 328 -15.58 27.10 7.78
C GLY A 328 -15.26 26.06 8.84
N ASP A 329 -15.93 24.91 8.83
CA ASP A 329 -15.83 23.89 9.87
C ASP A 329 -15.80 22.44 9.38
N VAL A 330 -15.20 21.60 10.21
CA VAL A 330 -15.28 20.14 10.19
C VAL A 330 -16.05 19.72 11.42
N GLU A 331 -17.17 19.04 11.22
CA GLU A 331 -18.01 18.54 12.29
C GLU A 331 -18.13 17.02 12.20
N GLN A 332 -17.93 16.34 13.33
CA GLN A 332 -18.15 14.91 13.49
C GLN A 332 -19.11 14.68 14.64
N ARG A 333 -20.19 13.93 14.40
CA ARG A 333 -21.18 13.55 15.42
C ARG A 333 -21.32 12.04 15.45
N SER A 334 -21.50 11.47 16.63
CA SER A 334 -21.87 10.07 16.79
C SER A 334 -22.86 9.87 17.93
N LEU A 335 -23.73 8.87 17.77
CA LEU A 335 -24.70 8.44 18.76
C LEU A 335 -24.76 6.91 18.73
N GLY A 336 -24.48 6.26 19.86
CA GLY A 336 -24.62 4.83 20.07
C GLY A 336 -25.72 4.53 21.09
N LEU A 337 -26.51 3.49 20.85
CA LEU A 337 -27.53 2.96 21.75
C LEU A 337 -27.42 1.44 21.77
N ARG A 338 -27.36 0.85 22.96
CA ARG A 338 -27.46 -0.59 23.20
C ARG A 338 -28.62 -0.84 24.15
N LEU A 339 -29.54 -1.72 23.76
CA LEU A 339 -30.72 -2.12 24.53
C LEU A 339 -30.86 -3.65 24.45
N GLY A 340 -30.21 -4.37 25.37
CA GLY A 340 -30.10 -5.82 25.38
C GLY A 340 -29.34 -6.31 24.16
N SER A 341 -30.04 -7.00 23.27
CA SER A 341 -29.52 -7.49 21.99
C SER A 341 -29.69 -6.49 20.84
N LEU A 342 -30.40 -5.37 21.04
CA LEU A 342 -30.50 -4.28 20.10
C LEU A 342 -29.26 -3.39 20.23
N GLN A 343 -28.61 -3.08 19.11
CA GLN A 343 -27.51 -2.13 18.99
C GLN A 343 -27.86 -1.16 17.87
N PHE A 344 -27.66 0.12 18.08
CA PHE A 344 -27.86 1.19 17.12
C PHE A 344 -26.67 2.14 17.19
N ALA A 345 -26.16 2.58 16.05
CA ALA A 345 -25.11 3.56 15.94
C ALA A 345 -25.42 4.49 14.77
N ASN A 346 -25.33 5.80 14.99
CA ASN A 346 -25.36 6.81 13.94
C ASN A 346 -24.06 7.61 14.00
N ARG A 347 -23.45 7.87 12.85
CA ARG A 347 -22.25 8.71 12.71
C ARG A 347 -22.50 9.70 11.59
N ARG A 348 -22.11 10.95 11.79
CA ARG A 348 -22.16 12.00 10.76
C ARG A 348 -20.84 12.73 10.72
N ARG A 349 -20.39 13.09 9.52
CA ARG A 349 -19.21 13.92 9.28
C ARG A 349 -19.54 14.93 8.22
N GLU A 350 -19.24 16.18 8.47
CA GLU A 350 -19.48 17.29 7.57
C GLU A 350 -18.23 18.14 7.46
N VAL A 351 -17.87 18.53 6.24
CA VAL A 351 -16.73 19.41 5.95
C VAL A 351 -17.22 20.56 5.10
N ALA A 352 -17.45 21.71 5.72
CA ALA A 352 -18.00 22.89 5.07
C ALA A 352 -16.97 24.03 5.11
N GLY A 353 -16.32 24.35 3.98
CA GLY A 353 -15.46 25.55 3.84
C GLY A 353 -14.12 25.55 4.60
N PHE A 354 -13.87 24.57 5.46
CA PHE A 354 -12.62 24.46 6.24
C PHE A 354 -11.37 24.39 5.35
N LYS A 355 -10.30 25.09 5.72
CA LYS A 355 -9.05 25.19 4.96
C LYS A 355 -7.82 24.70 5.73
N ALA A 356 -7.84 24.78 7.05
CA ALA A 356 -6.71 24.46 7.91
C ALA A 356 -6.52 22.94 8.15
N PHE A 357 -6.61 22.08 7.13
CA PHE A 357 -6.53 20.61 7.32
C PHE A 357 -5.23 20.14 7.98
N LYS A 358 -4.11 20.86 7.79
CA LYS A 358 -2.84 20.56 8.48
C LYS A 358 -2.94 20.72 10.01
N ALA A 359 -3.88 21.54 10.49
CA ALA A 359 -4.21 21.69 11.89
C ALA A 359 -4.86 20.44 12.47
N LEU A 360 -5.50 19.60 11.65
CA LEU A 360 -6.15 18.39 12.10
C LEU A 360 -5.14 17.29 12.42
N ASP A 361 -5.57 16.37 13.26
CA ASP A 361 -4.78 15.20 13.64
C ASP A 361 -4.58 14.30 12.40
N ALA A 362 -3.53 13.46 12.40
CA ALA A 362 -3.13 12.73 11.20
C ALA A 362 -4.25 11.88 10.58
N ALA A 363 -5.14 11.32 11.40
CA ALA A 363 -6.31 10.56 10.95
C ALA A 363 -7.33 11.43 10.20
N ASP A 364 -7.53 12.67 10.65
CA ASP A 364 -8.53 13.60 10.13
C ASP A 364 -8.02 14.47 8.97
N ARG A 365 -6.71 14.52 8.71
CA ARG A 365 -6.15 15.22 7.54
C ARG A 365 -6.70 14.70 6.21
N SER A 366 -7.05 13.41 6.16
CA SER A 366 -7.66 12.79 4.99
C SER A 366 -9.01 13.41 4.60
N LEU A 367 -9.68 14.12 5.53
CA LEU A 367 -10.93 14.82 5.30
C LEU A 367 -10.80 15.95 4.26
N GLU A 368 -9.60 16.44 4.00
CA GLU A 368 -9.33 17.41 2.93
C GLU A 368 -9.84 16.93 1.56
N LYS A 369 -9.74 15.62 1.31
CA LYS A 369 -10.18 15.00 0.04
C LYS A 369 -11.70 15.03 -0.13
N ILE A 370 -12.45 15.22 0.95
CA ILE A 370 -13.92 15.21 0.93
C ILE A 370 -14.50 16.56 1.36
N ALA A 371 -13.76 17.65 1.13
CA ALA A 371 -14.27 19.00 1.35
C ALA A 371 -15.57 19.24 0.56
N GLY A 372 -16.60 19.78 1.22
CA GLY A 372 -17.93 19.99 0.62
C GLY A 372 -18.81 18.74 0.60
N VAL A 373 -18.44 17.69 1.35
CA VAL A 373 -19.20 16.44 1.45
C VAL A 373 -19.73 16.24 2.88
N ASN A 374 -20.99 15.78 2.97
CA ASN A 374 -21.62 15.29 4.18
C ASN A 374 -21.73 13.76 4.12
N LEU A 375 -21.12 13.07 5.09
CA LEU A 375 -21.17 11.63 5.27
C LEU A 375 -22.07 11.29 6.45
N ALA A 376 -23.05 10.42 6.27
CA ALA A 376 -23.87 9.87 7.34
C ALA A 376 -23.86 8.34 7.27
N GLU A 377 -23.61 7.69 8.39
CA GLU A 377 -23.67 6.24 8.53
C GLU A 377 -24.65 5.88 9.65
N THR A 378 -25.60 4.99 9.38
CA THR A 378 -26.51 4.42 10.37
C THR A 378 -26.32 2.91 10.39
N GLN A 379 -26.18 2.32 11.57
CA GLN A 379 -26.10 0.89 11.76
C GLN A 379 -27.08 0.50 12.86
N ALA A 380 -27.87 -0.53 12.62
CA ALA A 380 -28.71 -1.14 13.63
C ALA A 380 -28.56 -2.66 13.57
N SER A 381 -28.57 -3.34 14.71
CA SER A 381 -28.62 -4.79 14.76
C SER A 381 -29.43 -5.27 15.95
N LEU A 382 -30.19 -6.34 15.77
CA LEU A 382 -31.03 -6.94 16.79
C LEU A 382 -30.74 -8.44 16.86
N GLY A 383 -30.20 -8.90 17.98
CA GLY A 383 -30.08 -10.33 18.25
C GLY A 383 -31.43 -10.92 18.65
N LEU A 384 -31.89 -11.94 17.93
CA LEU A 384 -33.17 -12.64 18.18
C LEU A 384 -33.01 -13.93 19.01
N GLY A 385 -31.83 -14.10 19.65
CA GLY A 385 -31.44 -15.32 20.34
C GLY A 385 -31.05 -16.47 19.40
N GLY A 386 -30.23 -17.41 19.89
CA GLY A 386 -29.82 -18.60 19.13
C GLY A 386 -29.14 -18.29 17.79
N LYS A 387 -27.96 -17.66 17.79
CA LYS A 387 -27.21 -17.25 16.57
C LYS A 387 -28.01 -16.48 15.50
N ARG A 388 -29.24 -16.03 15.79
CA ARG A 388 -30.08 -15.24 14.88
C ARG A 388 -29.86 -13.74 15.09
N ARG A 389 -29.71 -13.00 14.00
CA ARG A 389 -29.48 -11.56 13.98
C ARG A 389 -30.22 -10.91 12.83
N LEU A 390 -30.88 -9.79 13.09
CA LEU A 390 -31.26 -8.80 12.08
C LEU A 390 -30.23 -7.68 12.11
N ALA A 391 -29.84 -7.16 10.95
CA ALA A 391 -28.95 -6.03 10.83
C ALA A 391 -29.41 -5.09 9.71
N TYR A 392 -29.18 -3.81 9.92
CA TYR A 392 -29.42 -2.72 8.99
C TYR A 392 -28.16 -1.85 8.96
N THR A 393 -27.74 -1.44 7.78
CA THR A 393 -26.65 -0.49 7.59
C THR A 393 -27.04 0.46 6.47
N GLU A 394 -26.87 1.75 6.70
CA GLU A 394 -27.06 2.81 5.73
C GLU A 394 -25.77 3.64 5.70
N ALA A 395 -25.26 3.91 4.50
CA ALA A 395 -24.21 4.88 4.25
C ALA A 395 -24.76 5.87 3.23
N ARG A 396 -24.82 7.14 3.62
CA ARG A 396 -25.29 8.24 2.79
C ARG A 396 -24.17 9.26 2.66
N VAL A 397 -23.95 9.72 1.44
CA VAL A 397 -22.99 10.75 1.10
C VAL A 397 -23.72 11.82 0.30
N THR A 398 -23.53 13.08 0.64
CA THR A 398 -24.19 14.21 -0.04
C THR A 398 -23.17 15.28 -0.33
N ASP A 399 -23.16 15.78 -1.56
CA ASP A 399 -22.41 16.97 -1.95
C ASP A 399 -23.38 18.07 -2.40
N ALA A 400 -22.86 19.21 -2.87
CA ALA A 400 -23.69 20.32 -3.31
C ALA A 400 -24.58 20.01 -4.54
N ALA A 401 -24.29 18.93 -5.29
CA ALA A 401 -24.94 18.61 -6.56
C ALA A 401 -25.86 17.39 -6.48
N GLY A 402 -25.66 16.48 -5.53
CA GLY A 402 -26.53 15.32 -5.33
C GLY A 402 -26.11 14.42 -4.17
N ARG A 403 -26.67 13.21 -4.14
CA ARG A 403 -26.37 12.20 -3.12
C ARG A 403 -25.98 10.84 -3.71
N ALA A 404 -25.16 10.12 -2.94
CA ALA A 404 -24.92 8.69 -3.07
C ALA A 404 -25.40 7.99 -1.79
N GLU A 405 -26.16 6.91 -1.92
CA GLU A 405 -26.78 6.20 -0.80
C GLU A 405 -26.64 4.70 -0.99
N GLU A 406 -26.30 3.99 0.08
CA GLU A 406 -26.25 2.54 0.17
C GLU A 406 -26.99 2.09 1.42
N GLN A 407 -27.93 1.17 1.26
CA GLN A 407 -28.68 0.53 2.34
C GLN A 407 -28.48 -0.98 2.27
N LEU A 408 -28.26 -1.63 3.40
CA LEU A 408 -28.10 -3.07 3.52
C LEU A 408 -28.97 -3.57 4.68
N TYR A 409 -29.91 -4.45 4.36
CA TYR A 409 -30.69 -5.22 5.32
C TYR A 409 -30.15 -6.65 5.33
N ALA A 410 -29.94 -7.23 6.49
CA ALA A 410 -29.45 -8.60 6.62
C ALA A 410 -30.19 -9.35 7.72
N PHE A 411 -30.58 -10.58 7.43
CA PHE A 411 -31.00 -11.58 8.40
C PHE A 411 -29.99 -12.71 8.38
N GLU A 412 -29.45 -13.07 9.53
CA GLU A 412 -28.47 -14.14 9.66
C GLU A 412 -28.89 -15.11 10.76
N SER A 413 -28.78 -16.40 10.49
CA SER A 413 -29.00 -17.49 11.43
C SER A 413 -28.01 -18.62 11.11
N ARG A 414 -28.11 -19.75 11.82
CA ARG A 414 -27.26 -20.93 11.52
C ARG A 414 -27.52 -21.50 10.12
N SER A 415 -28.75 -21.45 9.65
CA SER A 415 -29.19 -22.11 8.41
C SER A 415 -29.65 -21.15 7.33
N VAL A 416 -29.81 -19.85 7.62
CA VAL A 416 -30.32 -18.87 6.67
C VAL A 416 -29.51 -17.59 6.78
N GLN A 417 -29.06 -17.08 5.64
CA GLN A 417 -28.52 -15.73 5.48
C GLN A 417 -29.29 -15.07 4.35
N ALA A 418 -30.09 -14.05 4.65
CA ALA A 418 -30.77 -13.24 3.65
C ALA A 418 -30.20 -11.83 3.70
N ARG A 419 -29.93 -11.22 2.55
CA ARG A 419 -29.44 -9.84 2.43
C ARG A 419 -30.22 -9.12 1.35
N ALA A 420 -30.56 -7.86 1.58
CA ALA A 420 -31.11 -6.96 0.58
C ALA A 420 -30.29 -5.68 0.59
N GLN A 421 -29.70 -5.33 -0.54
CA GLN A 421 -28.82 -4.19 -0.73
C GLN A 421 -29.41 -3.24 -1.76
N PHE A 422 -29.51 -1.97 -1.40
CA PHE A 422 -29.99 -0.90 -2.28
C PHE A 422 -28.89 0.13 -2.42
N ARG A 423 -28.56 0.52 -3.64
CA ARG A 423 -27.60 1.58 -3.91
C ARG A 423 -28.21 2.58 -4.87
N SER A 424 -27.98 3.85 -4.66
CA SER A 424 -28.41 4.90 -5.59
C SER A 424 -27.38 6.02 -5.60
N VAL A 425 -26.98 6.45 -6.79
CA VAL A 425 -26.11 7.62 -6.97
C VAL A 425 -26.81 8.57 -7.93
N ASP A 426 -27.05 9.80 -7.50
CA ASP A 426 -27.62 10.82 -8.37
C ASP A 426 -26.69 11.12 -9.55
N ALA A 427 -27.26 11.42 -10.71
CA ALA A 427 -26.47 11.73 -11.91
C ALA A 427 -25.59 12.98 -11.72
N ALA A 428 -26.06 13.94 -10.92
CA ALA A 428 -25.37 15.20 -10.65
C ALA A 428 -24.28 15.09 -9.58
N PHE A 429 -24.17 13.98 -8.84
CA PHE A 429 -23.17 13.79 -7.79
C PHE A 429 -21.74 13.92 -8.35
N LYS A 430 -20.87 14.72 -7.72
CA LYS A 430 -19.54 15.08 -8.25
C LYS A 430 -18.36 14.54 -7.44
N SER A 431 -18.58 14.13 -6.20
CA SER A 431 -17.50 13.79 -5.26
C SER A 431 -17.01 12.34 -5.30
N GLY A 432 -17.53 11.49 -6.20
CA GLY A 432 -17.25 10.04 -6.22
C GLY A 432 -15.76 9.68 -6.34
N LYS A 433 -15.02 10.33 -7.23
CA LYS A 433 -13.58 10.08 -7.44
C LYS A 433 -12.74 10.36 -6.19
N GLU A 434 -12.99 11.46 -5.49
CA GLU A 434 -12.21 11.82 -4.30
C GLU A 434 -12.62 10.97 -3.09
N LEU A 435 -13.89 10.61 -2.98
CA LEU A 435 -14.38 9.66 -1.97
C LEU A 435 -13.70 8.30 -2.09
N GLY A 436 -13.51 7.76 -3.30
CA GLY A 436 -12.80 6.50 -3.51
C GLY A 436 -11.33 6.54 -3.08
N LYS A 437 -10.69 7.71 -3.08
CA LYS A 437 -9.32 7.92 -2.55
C LYS A 437 -9.28 8.13 -1.04
N PHE A 438 -10.41 8.49 -0.44
CA PHE A 438 -10.58 8.68 1.00
C PHE A 438 -10.90 7.34 1.67
N ASP A 439 -11.86 6.60 1.13
CA ASP A 439 -12.30 5.30 1.64
C ASP A 439 -12.62 4.36 0.47
N GLN A 440 -12.00 3.18 0.48
CA GLN A 440 -12.14 2.18 -0.58
C GLN A 440 -13.60 1.70 -0.75
N ARG A 441 -14.44 1.81 0.29
CA ARG A 441 -15.88 1.51 0.19
C ARG A 441 -16.60 2.35 -0.87
N TYR A 442 -16.08 3.53 -1.19
CA TYR A 442 -16.66 4.42 -2.20
C TYR A 442 -15.94 4.39 -3.56
N ALA A 443 -15.01 3.45 -3.78
CA ALA A 443 -14.19 3.40 -4.99
C ALA A 443 -15.01 3.23 -6.29
N ASP A 444 -16.20 2.63 -6.21
CA ASP A 444 -17.08 2.39 -7.35
C ASP A 444 -18.23 3.40 -7.50
N VAL A 445 -18.38 4.36 -6.57
CA VAL A 445 -19.46 5.36 -6.58
C VAL A 445 -19.43 6.20 -7.85
N GLU A 446 -18.22 6.56 -8.30
CA GLU A 446 -18.01 7.34 -9.53
C GLU A 446 -18.58 6.62 -10.77
N GLY A 447 -18.32 5.33 -10.91
CA GLY A 447 -18.81 4.51 -12.03
C GLY A 447 -20.32 4.25 -11.99
N ARG A 448 -20.97 4.59 -10.87
CA ARG A 448 -22.39 4.39 -10.62
C ARG A 448 -23.24 5.66 -10.70
N ARG A 449 -22.67 6.81 -11.06
CA ARG A 449 -23.45 8.05 -11.20
C ARG A 449 -24.67 7.84 -12.10
N GLY A 450 -25.82 8.31 -11.62
CA GLY A 450 -27.10 8.15 -12.28
C GLY A 450 -27.71 6.75 -12.18
N GLN A 451 -27.10 5.81 -11.46
CA GLN A 451 -27.57 4.42 -11.34
C GLN A 451 -28.29 4.17 -10.02
N ARG A 452 -29.30 3.31 -10.07
CA ARG A 452 -29.98 2.70 -8.92
C ARG A 452 -29.86 1.18 -9.04
N GLN A 453 -29.39 0.54 -7.99
CA GLN A 453 -29.16 -0.90 -7.93
C GLN A 453 -29.94 -1.47 -6.73
N ALA A 454 -30.62 -2.60 -6.94
CA ALA A 454 -31.22 -3.40 -5.89
C ALA A 454 -30.71 -4.83 -6.04
N ALA A 455 -30.11 -5.37 -5.00
CA ALA A 455 -29.59 -6.73 -4.95
C ALA A 455 -30.18 -7.49 -3.76
N TYR A 456 -30.45 -8.78 -3.94
CA TYR A 456 -31.06 -9.66 -2.96
C TYR A 456 -30.30 -10.98 -2.97
N ASP A 457 -29.76 -11.36 -1.82
CA ASP A 457 -29.08 -12.63 -1.61
C ASP A 457 -29.88 -13.48 -0.62
N LEU A 458 -30.04 -14.76 -0.91
CA LEU A 458 -30.61 -15.73 0.01
C LEU A 458 -29.75 -16.99 -0.02
N ASN A 459 -29.01 -17.23 1.06
CA ASN A 459 -28.27 -18.46 1.31
C ASN A 459 -28.97 -19.27 2.39
N TYR A 460 -29.50 -20.43 2.02
CA TYR A 460 -30.10 -21.40 2.91
C TYR A 460 -29.19 -22.64 3.01
N VAL A 461 -28.72 -22.94 4.22
CA VAL A 461 -28.02 -24.17 4.59
C VAL A 461 -28.89 -24.91 5.62
N GLY A 462 -29.97 -25.52 5.13
CA GLY A 462 -30.96 -26.20 5.98
C GLY A 462 -30.41 -27.40 6.74
N SER A 463 -29.43 -28.10 6.15
CA SER A 463 -28.73 -29.24 6.76
C SER A 463 -27.43 -29.53 6.02
N THR A 464 -26.68 -30.56 6.45
CA THR A 464 -25.59 -31.13 5.63
C THR A 464 -26.07 -31.69 4.30
N ARG A 465 -27.39 -31.90 4.11
CA ARG A 465 -28.01 -32.55 2.94
C ARG A 465 -28.60 -31.58 1.91
N LEU A 466 -28.95 -30.35 2.29
CA LEU A 466 -29.61 -29.40 1.38
C LEU A 466 -29.05 -27.99 1.61
N GLY A 467 -28.54 -27.41 0.53
CA GLY A 467 -28.15 -26.02 0.42
C GLY A 467 -28.84 -25.36 -0.78
N PHE A 468 -29.19 -24.09 -0.64
CA PHE A 468 -29.76 -23.28 -1.70
C PHE A 468 -29.17 -21.87 -1.62
N THR A 469 -28.76 -21.32 -2.75
CA THR A 469 -28.27 -19.95 -2.87
C THR A 469 -29.01 -19.27 -4.01
N ASN A 470 -29.66 -18.17 -3.74
CA ASN A 470 -30.26 -17.28 -4.73
C ASN A 470 -29.58 -15.91 -4.62
N HIS A 471 -29.33 -15.32 -5.77
CA HIS A 471 -28.84 -13.97 -5.95
C HIS A 471 -29.68 -13.32 -7.05
N TYR A 472 -30.28 -12.18 -6.76
CA TYR A 472 -31.00 -11.37 -7.75
C TYR A 472 -30.48 -9.95 -7.67
N GLU A 473 -30.08 -9.38 -8.79
CA GLU A 473 -29.58 -8.01 -8.90
C GLU A 473 -30.29 -7.30 -10.04
N ARG A 474 -30.70 -6.05 -9.80
CA ARG A 474 -31.28 -5.18 -10.81
C ARG A 474 -30.62 -3.81 -10.74
N THR A 475 -30.03 -3.38 -11.84
CA THR A 475 -29.45 -2.04 -12.03
C THR A 475 -30.26 -1.26 -13.06
N GLN A 476 -30.65 -0.04 -12.72
CA GLN A 476 -31.38 0.90 -13.57
C GLN A 476 -30.60 2.21 -13.66
N ARG A 477 -30.48 2.80 -14.85
CA ARG A 477 -30.04 4.19 -15.01
C ARG A 477 -31.23 5.15 -14.87
N SER A 478 -30.97 6.35 -14.36
CA SER A 478 -32.00 7.34 -14.04
C SER A 478 -32.72 7.81 -15.32
N PRO A 479 -34.05 7.96 -15.28
CA PRO A 479 -34.84 8.42 -16.42
C PRO A 479 -34.45 9.88 -16.75
N GLY A 480 -33.81 10.09 -17.90
CA GLY A 480 -33.29 11.38 -18.33
C GLY A 480 -32.06 11.27 -19.25
N GLU A 481 -31.30 10.18 -19.13
CA GLU A 481 -30.28 9.84 -20.12
C GLU A 481 -30.94 9.09 -21.29
N LYS A 482 -30.63 9.51 -22.53
CA LYS A 482 -31.15 8.90 -23.78
C LYS A 482 -30.88 7.39 -23.91
N ASN A 483 -30.08 6.82 -23.01
CA ASN A 483 -29.65 5.42 -22.96
C ASN A 483 -29.91 4.81 -21.57
N ALA A 484 -31.17 4.83 -21.11
CA ALA A 484 -31.56 4.19 -19.86
C ALA A 484 -31.44 2.65 -20.01
N SER A 485 -30.23 2.12 -19.84
CA SER A 485 -30.01 0.68 -19.84
C SER A 485 -30.49 0.08 -18.53
N LEU A 486 -31.28 -0.99 -18.65
CA LEU A 486 -31.69 -1.83 -17.54
C LEU A 486 -30.85 -3.09 -17.60
N ARG A 487 -30.25 -3.48 -16.47
CA ARG A 487 -29.58 -4.78 -16.35
C ARG A 487 -30.19 -5.52 -15.17
N ALA A 488 -30.79 -6.67 -15.42
CA ALA A 488 -31.23 -7.59 -14.39
C ALA A 488 -30.41 -8.87 -14.47
N GLN A 489 -30.02 -9.42 -13.33
CA GLN A 489 -29.27 -10.66 -13.22
C GLN A 489 -29.90 -11.51 -12.11
N LEU A 490 -30.22 -12.76 -12.42
CA LEU A 490 -30.75 -13.74 -11.49
C LEU A 490 -29.82 -14.96 -11.53
N ALA A 491 -29.22 -15.32 -10.40
CA ALA A 491 -28.42 -16.53 -10.25
C ALA A 491 -28.98 -17.39 -9.11
N ASN A 492 -29.30 -18.63 -9.41
CA ASN A 492 -29.80 -19.63 -8.48
C ASN A 492 -28.83 -20.81 -8.46
N SER A 493 -28.59 -21.37 -7.29
CA SER A 493 -27.95 -22.67 -7.15
C SER A 493 -28.64 -23.49 -6.05
N LEU A 494 -28.81 -24.77 -6.33
CA LEU A 494 -29.36 -25.75 -5.42
C LEU A 494 -28.33 -26.86 -5.28
N GLN A 495 -27.97 -27.22 -4.06
CA GLN A 495 -27.07 -28.33 -3.75
C GLN A 495 -27.78 -29.34 -2.86
N LEU A 496 -27.86 -30.59 -3.32
CA LEU A 496 -28.39 -31.73 -2.58
C LEU A 496 -27.23 -32.70 -2.30
N ASN A 497 -26.89 -32.91 -1.03
CA ASN A 497 -25.94 -33.93 -0.62
C ASN A 497 -26.70 -35.16 -0.09
N LEU A 498 -26.62 -36.25 -0.86
CA LEU A 498 -27.26 -37.54 -0.61
C LEU A 498 -26.20 -38.56 -0.12
N GLY A 499 -25.36 -38.15 0.84
CA GLY A 499 -24.26 -38.97 1.36
C GLY A 499 -23.10 -39.09 0.38
N ARG A 500 -22.98 -40.22 -0.33
CA ARG A 500 -21.94 -40.42 -1.36
C ARG A 500 -22.26 -39.75 -2.68
N ALA A 501 -23.47 -39.23 -2.87
CA ALA A 501 -23.84 -38.47 -4.06
C ALA A 501 -24.12 -37.00 -3.73
N THR A 502 -23.79 -36.11 -4.66
CA THR A 502 -24.08 -34.68 -4.61
C THR A 502 -24.69 -34.26 -5.94
N ALA A 503 -25.91 -33.73 -5.91
CA ALA A 503 -26.52 -33.08 -7.06
C ALA A 503 -26.41 -31.56 -6.90
N ARG A 504 -26.09 -30.85 -7.97
CA ARG A 504 -26.02 -29.41 -8.04
C ARG A 504 -26.81 -28.95 -9.25
N ALA A 505 -27.77 -28.06 -9.07
CA ALA A 505 -28.39 -27.33 -10.16
C ALA A 505 -27.99 -25.86 -10.03
N PHE A 506 -27.70 -25.22 -11.15
CA PHE A 506 -27.35 -23.81 -11.25
C PHE A 506 -28.13 -23.21 -12.40
N ARG A 507 -28.68 -22.02 -12.21
CA ARG A 507 -29.34 -21.23 -13.25
C ARG A 507 -28.89 -19.79 -13.11
N SER A 508 -28.30 -19.22 -14.16
CA SER A 508 -28.05 -17.79 -14.28
C SER A 508 -28.91 -17.24 -15.42
N GLN A 509 -29.48 -16.06 -15.23
CA GLN A 509 -30.18 -15.31 -16.26
C GLN A 509 -29.73 -13.86 -16.17
N THR A 510 -29.38 -13.27 -17.31
CA THR A 510 -28.97 -11.88 -17.42
C THR A 510 -29.82 -11.25 -18.51
N ASP A 511 -30.59 -10.24 -18.15
CA ASP A 511 -31.40 -9.45 -19.07
C ASP A 511 -30.76 -8.06 -19.18
N VAL A 512 -30.43 -7.62 -20.40
CA VAL A 512 -29.82 -6.32 -20.68
C VAL A 512 -30.69 -5.56 -21.69
N GLY A 513 -31.32 -4.49 -21.23
CA GLY A 513 -31.96 -3.49 -22.06
C GLY A 513 -30.92 -2.55 -22.67
N ASN A 514 -30.88 -2.49 -23.99
CA ASN A 514 -29.99 -1.66 -24.78
C ASN A 514 -30.59 -0.26 -24.98
N ALA A 515 -29.74 0.67 -25.40
CA ALA A 515 -30.12 2.06 -25.65
C ALA A 515 -31.17 2.23 -26.78
N ASP A 516 -31.20 1.29 -27.72
CA ASP A 516 -32.16 1.25 -28.84
C ASP A 516 -33.53 0.67 -28.46
N GLY A 517 -33.74 0.36 -27.18
CA GLY A 517 -34.97 -0.27 -26.66
C GLY A 517 -35.02 -1.78 -26.88
N THR A 518 -33.99 -2.40 -27.46
CA THR A 518 -33.93 -3.86 -27.58
C THR A 518 -33.50 -4.49 -26.27
N GLU A 519 -34.02 -5.68 -25.96
CA GLU A 519 -33.56 -6.48 -24.82
C GLU A 519 -32.75 -7.67 -25.33
N THR A 520 -31.66 -7.98 -24.62
CA THR A 520 -30.88 -9.20 -24.81
C THR A 520 -30.97 -10.04 -23.54
N HIS A 521 -31.34 -11.31 -23.70
CA HIS A 521 -31.49 -12.26 -22.61
C HIS A 521 -30.45 -13.35 -22.77
N GLN A 522 -29.63 -13.54 -21.75
CA GLN A 522 -28.68 -14.65 -21.67
C GLN A 522 -29.08 -15.54 -20.50
N ARG A 523 -29.41 -16.80 -20.77
CA ARG A 523 -29.74 -17.81 -19.76
C ARG A 523 -28.73 -18.94 -19.80
N ILE A 524 -28.17 -19.30 -18.65
CA ILE A 524 -27.26 -20.44 -18.46
C ILE A 524 -27.87 -21.37 -17.42
N GLU A 525 -28.06 -22.63 -17.75
CA GLU A 525 -28.53 -23.68 -16.84
C GLU A 525 -27.51 -24.78 -16.78
N ARG A 526 -27.12 -25.21 -15.58
CA ARG A 526 -26.15 -26.28 -15.37
C ARG A 526 -26.67 -27.24 -14.31
N VAL A 527 -26.75 -28.52 -14.64
CA VAL A 527 -27.07 -29.60 -13.71
C VAL A 527 -25.87 -30.53 -13.61
N GLN A 528 -25.38 -30.79 -12.41
CA GLN A 528 -24.23 -31.63 -12.13
C GLN A 528 -24.61 -32.69 -11.10
N LEU A 529 -24.44 -33.95 -11.46
CA LEU A 529 -24.62 -35.10 -10.57
C LEU A 529 -23.26 -35.74 -10.34
N ARG A 530 -22.76 -35.72 -9.11
CA ARG A 530 -21.49 -36.36 -8.74
C ARG A 530 -21.74 -37.46 -7.72
N ARG A 531 -21.25 -38.66 -7.96
CA ARG A 531 -21.30 -39.81 -7.05
C ARG A 531 -19.90 -40.27 -6.72
N ALA A 532 -19.52 -40.25 -5.46
CA ALA A 532 -18.33 -40.93 -4.95
C ALA A 532 -18.55 -42.45 -5.05
N VAL A 533 -17.68 -43.11 -5.80
CA VAL A 533 -17.70 -44.57 -5.98
C VAL A 533 -16.69 -45.25 -5.03
N GLN A 534 -15.58 -44.56 -4.72
CA GLN A 534 -14.50 -45.01 -3.83
C GLN A 534 -13.91 -43.81 -3.07
N LYS A 535 -12.99 -44.03 -2.12
CA LYS A 535 -12.33 -42.97 -1.31
C LYS A 535 -11.77 -41.82 -2.17
N ASP A 536 -11.25 -42.16 -3.36
CA ASP A 536 -10.64 -41.21 -4.31
C ASP A 536 -11.30 -41.25 -5.72
N GLY A 537 -12.40 -41.99 -5.88
CA GLY A 537 -13.06 -42.23 -7.18
C GLY A 537 -14.46 -41.62 -7.23
N PHE A 538 -14.83 -41.05 -8.38
CA PHE A 538 -16.13 -40.45 -8.59
C PHE A 538 -16.65 -40.64 -10.01
N LEU A 539 -17.97 -40.60 -10.18
CA LEU A 539 -18.64 -40.38 -11.45
C LEU A 539 -19.32 -39.02 -11.39
N MET A 540 -19.24 -38.26 -12.46
CA MET A 540 -19.81 -36.93 -12.58
C MET A 540 -20.49 -36.79 -13.94
N ALA A 541 -21.80 -36.60 -13.96
CA ALA A 541 -22.52 -36.14 -15.13
C ALA A 541 -22.79 -34.65 -14.97
N GLN A 542 -22.59 -33.87 -16.03
CA GLN A 542 -22.90 -32.46 -16.09
C GLN A 542 -23.65 -32.18 -17.39
N HIS A 543 -24.74 -31.46 -17.31
CA HIS A 543 -25.50 -30.92 -18.44
C HIS A 543 -25.49 -29.40 -18.32
N GLU A 544 -25.17 -28.69 -19.39
CA GLU A 544 -25.16 -27.24 -19.44
C GLU A 544 -25.89 -26.73 -20.70
N VAL A 545 -26.78 -25.77 -20.54
CA VAL A 545 -27.50 -25.12 -21.63
C VAL A 545 -27.30 -23.62 -21.51
N GLN A 546 -26.79 -22.99 -22.56
CA GLN A 546 -26.73 -21.54 -22.70
C GLN A 546 -27.67 -21.13 -23.84
N THR A 547 -28.60 -20.24 -23.55
CA THR A 547 -29.53 -19.65 -24.52
C THR A 547 -29.30 -18.15 -24.56
N ASP A 548 -29.01 -17.62 -25.74
CA ASP A 548 -28.89 -16.18 -26.00
C ASP A 548 -30.06 -15.76 -26.91
N THR A 549 -30.90 -14.85 -26.44
CA THR A 549 -32.09 -14.31 -27.12
C THR A 549 -31.93 -12.81 -27.33
N ASP A 550 -32.32 -12.30 -28.49
CA ASP A 550 -32.41 -10.86 -28.75
C ASP A 550 -33.83 -10.46 -29.18
N ALA A 551 -34.05 -9.20 -29.52
CA ALA A 551 -35.35 -8.67 -29.95
C ALA A 551 -35.95 -9.36 -31.20
N ARG A 552 -35.15 -10.14 -31.96
CA ARG A 552 -35.60 -10.91 -33.14
C ARG A 552 -35.88 -12.39 -32.83
N GLY A 553 -35.70 -12.82 -31.58
CA GLY A 553 -35.92 -14.19 -31.12
C GLY A 553 -34.65 -14.90 -30.64
N GLU A 554 -34.70 -16.24 -30.58
CA GLU A 554 -33.59 -17.06 -30.10
C GLU A 554 -32.44 -17.06 -31.11
N ARG A 555 -31.31 -16.46 -30.73
CA ARG A 555 -30.15 -16.27 -31.62
C ARG A 555 -29.21 -17.46 -31.59
N SER A 556 -28.99 -18.06 -30.43
CA SER A 556 -28.19 -19.28 -30.30
C SER A 556 -28.50 -20.08 -29.05
N VAL A 557 -28.51 -21.41 -29.19
CA VAL A 557 -28.53 -22.35 -28.06
C VAL A 557 -27.25 -23.17 -28.12
N ARG A 558 -26.49 -23.16 -27.04
CA ARG A 558 -25.32 -24.01 -26.83
C ARG A 558 -25.63 -25.00 -25.72
N GLN A 559 -25.67 -26.28 -26.05
CA GLN A 559 -25.83 -27.36 -25.08
C GLN A 559 -24.50 -28.11 -24.92
N SER A 560 -24.12 -28.47 -23.70
CA SER A 560 -22.92 -29.24 -23.39
C SER A 560 -23.23 -30.35 -22.39
N ASN A 561 -23.03 -31.60 -22.78
CA ASN A 561 -23.11 -32.77 -21.88
C ASN A 561 -21.70 -33.26 -21.58
N THR A 562 -21.32 -33.29 -20.30
CA THR A 562 -20.02 -33.78 -19.85
C THR A 562 -20.21 -34.97 -18.91
N LEU A 563 -19.67 -36.14 -19.25
CA LEU A 563 -19.58 -37.29 -18.36
C LEU A 563 -18.12 -37.51 -17.99
N GLN A 564 -17.77 -37.34 -16.73
CA GLN A 564 -16.42 -37.55 -16.19
C GLN A 564 -16.43 -38.66 -15.14
N GLY A 565 -15.48 -39.58 -15.21
CA GLY A 565 -15.32 -40.66 -14.26
C GLY A 565 -13.87 -40.82 -13.85
N ARG A 566 -13.63 -40.93 -12.55
CA ARG A 566 -12.36 -41.33 -11.95
C ARG A 566 -12.56 -42.61 -11.16
N MET A 567 -11.87 -43.67 -11.53
CA MET A 567 -11.95 -44.96 -10.83
C MET A 567 -10.55 -45.51 -10.56
N ARG A 568 -10.34 -46.05 -9.35
CA ARG A 568 -9.17 -46.90 -9.09
C ARG A 568 -9.54 -48.33 -9.44
N VAL A 569 -8.80 -48.91 -10.37
CA VAL A 569 -8.94 -50.31 -10.80
C VAL A 569 -7.82 -51.10 -10.11
N GLY A 570 -7.95 -51.31 -8.79
CA GLY A 570 -6.92 -51.89 -7.94
C GLY A 570 -5.88 -50.87 -7.40
N PRO A 571 -4.84 -51.33 -6.68
CA PRO A 571 -3.87 -50.45 -5.99
C PRO A 571 -2.92 -49.69 -6.93
N LEU A 572 -2.82 -50.07 -8.21
CA LEU A 572 -1.79 -49.59 -9.14
C LEU A 572 -2.33 -48.87 -10.39
N PHE A 573 -3.65 -48.82 -10.58
CA PHE A 573 -4.27 -48.22 -11.77
C PHE A 573 -5.28 -47.14 -11.40
N ALA A 574 -5.24 -46.04 -12.13
CA ALA A 574 -6.27 -45.00 -12.11
C ALA A 574 -6.75 -44.75 -13.54
N LEU A 575 -8.06 -44.85 -13.72
CA LEU A 575 -8.75 -44.51 -14.96
C LEU A 575 -9.45 -43.17 -14.76
N ASP A 576 -9.18 -42.22 -15.65
CA ASP A 576 -9.84 -40.91 -15.74
C ASP A 576 -10.45 -40.78 -17.14
N ALA A 577 -11.76 -40.95 -17.26
CA ALA A 577 -12.49 -40.78 -18.51
C ALA A 577 -13.31 -39.49 -18.49
N GLN A 578 -13.42 -38.81 -19.63
CA GLN A 578 -14.25 -37.62 -19.82
C GLN A 578 -14.82 -37.62 -21.24
N ARG A 579 -16.13 -37.70 -21.40
CA ARG A 579 -16.84 -37.41 -22.64
C ARG A 579 -17.47 -36.03 -22.57
N THR A 580 -17.29 -35.20 -23.59
CA THR A 580 -17.94 -33.89 -23.73
C THR A 580 -18.64 -33.81 -25.08
N GLU A 581 -19.95 -33.68 -25.10
CA GLU A 581 -20.76 -33.45 -26.29
C GLU A 581 -21.24 -32.00 -26.27
N ARG A 582 -21.08 -31.28 -27.39
CA ARG A 582 -21.51 -29.89 -27.54
C ARG A 582 -22.41 -29.76 -28.75
N ARG A 583 -23.56 -29.10 -28.61
CA ARG A 583 -24.47 -28.79 -29.70
C ARG A 583 -24.65 -27.28 -29.79
N ILE A 584 -24.47 -26.70 -30.97
CA ILE A 584 -24.69 -25.27 -31.22
C ILE A 584 -25.73 -25.14 -32.33
N THR A 585 -26.81 -24.39 -32.09
CA THR A 585 -27.82 -24.10 -33.12
C THR A 585 -27.16 -23.53 -34.39
N GLY A 586 -27.40 -24.15 -35.54
CA GLY A 586 -26.85 -23.73 -36.85
C GLY A 586 -25.41 -24.15 -37.15
N ALA A 587 -24.64 -24.68 -36.18
CA ALA A 587 -23.24 -25.05 -36.36
C ALA A 587 -22.94 -26.54 -36.14
N GLY A 588 -23.97 -27.41 -36.07
CA GLY A 588 -23.81 -28.86 -35.94
C GLY A 588 -23.55 -29.35 -34.50
N GLN A 589 -23.29 -30.66 -34.36
CA GLN A 589 -22.89 -31.32 -33.10
C GLN A 589 -21.39 -31.57 -33.10
N GLU A 590 -20.73 -31.29 -31.98
CA GLU A 590 -19.32 -31.56 -31.73
C GLU A 590 -19.19 -32.59 -30.59
N PHE A 591 -18.38 -33.63 -30.77
CA PHE A 591 -18.10 -34.63 -29.73
C PHE A 591 -16.62 -34.58 -29.37
N GLN A 592 -16.30 -34.78 -28.10
CA GLN A 592 -14.95 -34.94 -27.59
C GLN A 592 -14.89 -36.05 -26.53
N ASP A 593 -14.35 -37.21 -26.89
CA ASP A 593 -14.16 -38.35 -25.99
C ASP A 593 -12.70 -38.43 -25.53
N ALA A 594 -12.43 -38.12 -24.27
CA ALA A 594 -11.12 -38.21 -23.65
C ALA A 594 -11.04 -39.39 -22.67
N VAL A 595 -10.07 -40.29 -22.80
CA VAL A 595 -9.84 -41.39 -21.84
C VAL A 595 -8.38 -41.43 -21.46
N ASN A 596 -8.09 -41.21 -20.17
CA ASN A 596 -6.78 -41.29 -19.58
C ASN A 596 -6.66 -42.55 -18.72
N VAL A 597 -5.85 -43.51 -19.15
CA VAL A 597 -5.49 -44.69 -18.37
C VAL A 597 -4.11 -44.48 -17.81
N SER A 598 -3.96 -44.44 -16.48
CA SER A 598 -2.66 -44.36 -15.84
C SER A 598 -2.37 -45.59 -14.97
N ARG A 599 -1.16 -46.14 -15.10
CA ARG A 599 -0.65 -47.23 -14.28
C ARG A 599 0.66 -46.81 -13.64
N ARG A 600 0.77 -47.01 -12.33
CA ARG A 600 2.03 -46.85 -11.60
C ARG A 600 2.66 -48.22 -11.35
N LEU A 601 3.79 -48.47 -11.98
CA LEU A 601 4.63 -49.66 -11.81
C LEU A 601 5.91 -49.23 -11.07
N GLY A 602 5.86 -49.21 -9.73
CA GLY A 602 6.97 -48.70 -8.92
C GLY A 602 7.24 -47.20 -9.16
N THR A 603 8.37 -46.88 -9.77
CA THR A 603 8.78 -45.52 -10.19
C THR A 603 8.42 -45.17 -11.64
N VAL A 604 7.76 -46.07 -12.36
CA VAL A 604 7.33 -45.89 -13.74
C VAL A 604 5.85 -45.55 -13.79
N ASN A 605 5.51 -44.43 -14.43
CA ASN A 605 4.15 -44.01 -14.72
C ASN A 605 3.89 -44.20 -16.22
N LEU A 606 2.95 -45.08 -16.55
CA LEU A 606 2.43 -45.23 -17.89
C LEU A 606 1.12 -44.46 -17.96
N ALA A 607 0.92 -43.60 -18.96
CA ALA A 607 -0.29 -42.83 -19.17
C ALA A 607 -0.70 -42.86 -20.65
N TRP A 608 -1.82 -43.51 -20.94
CA TRP A 608 -2.46 -43.48 -22.26
C TRP A 608 -3.60 -42.46 -22.22
N SER A 609 -3.63 -41.52 -23.17
CA SER A 609 -4.69 -40.53 -23.35
C SER A 609 -5.28 -40.64 -24.75
N PHE A 610 -6.51 -41.10 -24.86
CA PHE A 610 -7.26 -41.10 -26.10
C PHE A 610 -8.12 -39.83 -26.17
N ALA A 611 -8.21 -39.16 -27.32
CA ALA A 611 -9.08 -38.00 -27.53
C ALA A 611 -9.72 -38.04 -28.93
N ASP A 612 -10.96 -38.54 -29.08
CA ASP A 612 -11.70 -38.44 -30.36
C ASP A 612 -12.47 -37.11 -30.39
N ARG A 613 -12.17 -36.23 -31.36
CA ARG A 613 -12.90 -34.96 -31.57
C ARG A 613 -13.59 -34.99 -32.92
N ARG A 614 -14.91 -34.87 -32.94
CA ARG A 614 -15.69 -34.75 -34.18
C ARG A 614 -16.30 -33.37 -34.23
N ASP A 615 -15.90 -32.54 -35.19
CA ASP A 615 -16.53 -31.25 -35.46
C ASP A 615 -17.76 -31.41 -36.40
N ALA A 616 -18.39 -30.30 -36.77
CA ALA A 616 -19.57 -30.29 -37.65
C ALA A 616 -19.28 -30.76 -39.09
N LYS A 617 -18.01 -30.77 -39.50
CA LYS A 617 -17.53 -31.32 -40.77
C LYS A 617 -17.13 -32.80 -40.63
N GLY A 618 -17.24 -33.30 -39.40
CA GLY A 618 -17.05 -34.67 -38.98
C GLY A 618 -15.62 -35.14 -39.18
N ARG A 619 -14.61 -34.57 -38.49
CA ARG A 619 -13.37 -35.34 -38.14
C ARG A 619 -12.30 -34.69 -37.24
N GLY A 620 -11.55 -35.56 -36.55
CA GLY A 620 -10.30 -35.28 -35.82
C GLY A 620 -10.01 -36.25 -34.65
N GLU A 621 -9.42 -37.42 -34.91
CA GLU A 621 -9.01 -38.34 -33.82
C GLU A 621 -7.59 -37.99 -33.36
N THR A 622 -7.38 -37.75 -32.06
CA THR A 622 -6.05 -37.54 -31.47
C THR A 622 -5.78 -38.62 -30.43
N GLN A 623 -4.89 -39.56 -30.75
CA GLN A 623 -4.39 -40.53 -29.79
C GLN A 623 -3.06 -40.07 -29.23
N LYS A 624 -2.93 -39.98 -27.90
CA LYS A 624 -1.68 -39.63 -27.26
C LYS A 624 -1.28 -40.68 -26.24
N TRP A 625 -0.13 -41.28 -26.44
CA TRP A 625 0.50 -42.15 -25.45
C TRP A 625 1.64 -41.41 -24.76
N SER A 626 1.84 -41.69 -23.48
CA SER A 626 3.04 -41.29 -22.75
C SER A 626 3.48 -42.36 -21.75
N ALA A 627 4.79 -42.56 -21.63
CA ALA A 627 5.38 -43.42 -20.62
C ALA A 627 6.62 -42.73 -20.07
N GLY A 628 6.68 -42.56 -18.76
CA GLY A 628 7.80 -41.92 -18.11
C GLY A 628 8.10 -42.54 -16.75
N GLY A 629 9.37 -42.74 -16.45
CA GLY A 629 9.75 -43.44 -15.23
C GLY A 629 11.24 -43.45 -14.96
N LYS A 630 11.60 -43.81 -13.73
CA LYS A 630 12.99 -44.15 -13.38
C LYS A 630 13.18 -45.65 -13.58
N LEU A 631 14.13 -46.04 -14.44
CA LEU A 631 14.53 -47.43 -14.66
C LEU A 631 15.43 -47.91 -13.52
N TRP A 632 16.33 -47.05 -13.04
CA TRP A 632 17.14 -47.22 -11.82
C TRP A 632 17.70 -45.86 -11.35
N LYS A 633 18.51 -45.84 -10.28
CA LYS A 633 19.08 -44.61 -9.71
C LYS A 633 19.95 -43.89 -10.76
N GLY A 634 19.47 -42.74 -11.22
CA GLY A 634 20.14 -41.92 -12.22
C GLY A 634 19.71 -42.15 -13.67
N LEU A 635 18.90 -43.15 -13.99
CA LEU A 635 18.38 -43.33 -15.36
C LEU A 635 16.86 -43.16 -15.40
N SER A 636 16.39 -42.16 -16.13
CA SER A 636 14.97 -41.93 -16.38
C SER A 636 14.68 -41.80 -17.87
N PHE A 637 13.49 -42.23 -18.27
CA PHE A 637 13.00 -42.05 -19.63
C PHE A 637 11.66 -41.32 -19.59
N ASN A 638 11.36 -40.62 -20.69
CA ASN A 638 10.04 -40.14 -21.00
C ASN A 638 9.83 -40.28 -22.50
N THR A 639 8.80 -41.00 -22.89
CA THR A 639 8.39 -41.11 -24.28
C THR A 639 6.94 -40.71 -24.40
N SER A 640 6.60 -40.00 -25.47
CA SER A 640 5.23 -39.70 -25.82
C SER A 640 5.02 -39.83 -27.31
N ARG A 641 3.91 -40.40 -27.72
CA ARG A 641 3.50 -40.46 -29.13
C ARG A 641 2.15 -39.79 -29.26
N GLU A 642 2.02 -38.78 -30.10
CA GLU A 642 0.75 -38.13 -30.43
C GLU A 642 0.44 -38.40 -31.90
N ALA A 643 -0.59 -39.18 -32.16
CA ALA A 643 -1.10 -39.44 -33.50
C ALA A 643 -2.39 -38.65 -33.70
N LYS A 644 -2.46 -37.84 -34.76
CA LYS A 644 -3.65 -37.15 -35.23
C LYS A 644 -4.09 -37.78 -36.53
N SER A 645 -5.35 -38.13 -36.63
CA SER A 645 -5.98 -38.64 -37.83
C SER A 645 -7.02 -37.64 -38.27
N GLU A 646 -6.77 -36.97 -39.39
CA GLU A 646 -7.76 -36.13 -40.07
C GLU A 646 -8.13 -36.85 -41.36
N GLN A 647 -9.39 -37.26 -41.50
CA GLN A 647 -9.89 -37.86 -42.72
C GLN A 647 -10.80 -36.79 -43.40
N ALA A 648 -10.78 -36.65 -44.72
CA ALA A 648 -11.56 -35.60 -45.39
C ALA A 648 -13.00 -36.04 -45.70
N ALA A 649 -13.99 -35.16 -45.50
CA ALA A 649 -15.38 -35.35 -45.97
C ALA A 649 -15.38 -35.95 -47.38
N PRO A 650 -16.09 -37.07 -47.66
CA PRO A 650 -16.22 -37.53 -49.03
C PRO A 650 -16.82 -36.38 -49.85
N ALA A 651 -16.18 -36.03 -50.96
CA ALA A 651 -16.50 -34.82 -51.72
C ALA A 651 -17.94 -34.82 -52.30
N LYS A 652 -18.58 -36.00 -52.35
CA LYS A 652 -19.98 -36.20 -52.73
C LYS A 652 -20.60 -37.30 -51.87
N PRO A 653 -21.92 -37.24 -51.56
CA PRO A 653 -22.63 -38.35 -50.94
C PRO A 653 -22.47 -39.62 -51.80
N GLY A 654 -21.93 -40.70 -51.22
CA GLY A 654 -21.70 -41.98 -51.91
C GLY A 654 -20.30 -42.21 -52.50
N ALA A 655 -19.38 -41.23 -52.43
CA ALA A 655 -17.97 -41.45 -52.75
C ALA A 655 -17.22 -42.06 -51.57
N ASP A 656 -16.27 -42.97 -51.84
CA ASP A 656 -15.38 -43.49 -50.81
C ASP A 656 -14.60 -42.33 -50.17
N PRO A 657 -14.56 -42.25 -48.82
CA PRO A 657 -13.79 -41.21 -48.15
C PRO A 657 -12.31 -41.38 -48.49
N ALA A 658 -11.64 -40.28 -48.83
CA ALA A 658 -10.19 -40.28 -49.02
C ALA A 658 -9.50 -40.89 -47.78
N PRO A 659 -8.39 -41.64 -47.96
CA PRO A 659 -7.66 -42.24 -46.85
C PRO A 659 -7.29 -41.18 -45.81
N ALA A 660 -7.36 -41.56 -44.53
CA ALA A 660 -7.09 -40.64 -43.43
C ALA A 660 -5.63 -40.15 -43.48
N ALA A 661 -5.42 -38.85 -43.42
CA ALA A 661 -4.09 -38.29 -43.25
C ALA A 661 -3.68 -38.55 -41.79
N HIS A 662 -2.74 -39.48 -41.61
CA HIS A 662 -2.19 -39.82 -40.31
C HIS A 662 -0.93 -38.99 -40.05
N ALA A 663 -1.04 -38.03 -39.13
CA ALA A 663 0.10 -37.30 -38.60
C ALA A 663 0.53 -37.97 -37.28
N ALA A 664 1.78 -38.42 -37.15
CA ALA A 664 2.29 -38.98 -35.90
C ALA A 664 3.55 -38.24 -35.44
N ASP A 665 3.51 -37.69 -34.23
CA ASP A 665 4.63 -37.07 -33.52
C ASP A 665 5.10 -38.04 -32.43
N LEU A 666 6.20 -38.75 -32.69
CA LEU A 666 6.86 -39.59 -31.69
C LEU A 666 7.99 -38.79 -31.04
N ARG A 667 7.97 -38.70 -29.71
CA ARG A 667 9.03 -38.10 -28.90
C ARG A 667 9.57 -39.13 -27.91
N LEU A 668 10.89 -39.25 -27.84
CA LEU A 668 11.58 -40.14 -26.94
C LEU A 668 12.74 -39.39 -26.29
N GLY A 669 12.72 -39.29 -24.97
CA GLY A 669 13.77 -38.70 -24.16
C GLY A 669 14.34 -39.74 -23.21
N VAL A 670 15.65 -39.96 -23.30
CA VAL A 670 16.40 -40.76 -22.32
C VAL A 670 17.35 -39.85 -21.59
N THR A 671 17.37 -39.97 -20.28
CA THR A 671 18.15 -39.12 -19.39
C THR A 671 18.95 -40.00 -18.45
N GLN A 672 20.28 -39.99 -18.61
CA GLN A 672 21.22 -40.71 -17.77
C GLN A 672 22.09 -39.74 -16.96
N GLU A 673 22.08 -39.89 -15.65
CA GLU A 673 23.05 -39.30 -14.73
C GLU A 673 24.35 -40.12 -14.82
N VAL A 674 25.42 -39.47 -15.26
CA VAL A 674 26.77 -40.04 -15.32
C VAL A 674 27.48 -39.64 -14.02
N GLY A 675 27.24 -40.41 -12.97
CA GLY A 675 27.72 -40.13 -11.61
C GLY A 675 27.09 -38.88 -10.98
N LYS A 676 27.79 -38.23 -10.03
CA LYS A 676 27.38 -36.91 -9.46
C LYS A 676 27.73 -35.72 -10.36
N LEU A 677 28.42 -35.96 -11.48
CA LEU A 677 29.22 -34.96 -12.19
C LEU A 677 28.61 -34.53 -13.54
N ALA A 678 27.77 -35.34 -14.18
CA ALA A 678 27.14 -34.97 -15.43
C ALA A 678 25.78 -35.62 -15.64
N LYS A 679 24.96 -35.01 -16.51
CA LYS A 679 23.67 -35.53 -16.96
C LYS A 679 23.64 -35.48 -18.48
N LEU A 680 23.47 -36.63 -19.10
CA LEU A 680 23.32 -36.77 -20.55
C LEU A 680 21.85 -36.99 -20.87
N THR A 681 21.28 -36.12 -21.69
CA THR A 681 19.91 -36.26 -22.19
C THR A 681 19.95 -36.37 -23.71
N ALA A 682 19.49 -37.51 -24.22
CA ALA A 682 19.28 -37.72 -25.64
C ALA A 682 17.77 -37.64 -25.92
N GLY A 683 17.38 -36.74 -26.81
CA GLY A 683 16.01 -36.54 -27.25
C GLY A 683 15.89 -36.82 -28.74
N PHE A 684 14.95 -37.69 -29.09
CA PHE A 684 14.57 -38.00 -30.46
C PHE A 684 13.12 -37.55 -30.68
N ALA A 685 12.87 -36.76 -31.71
CA ALA A 685 11.52 -36.45 -32.16
C ALA A 685 11.38 -36.71 -33.66
N GLN A 686 10.34 -37.45 -34.03
CA GLN A 686 10.00 -37.77 -35.40
C GLN A 686 8.56 -37.35 -35.66
N VAL A 687 8.38 -36.39 -36.57
CA VAL A 687 7.08 -35.93 -37.05
C VAL A 687 6.88 -36.44 -38.46
N SER A 688 5.92 -37.34 -38.65
CA SER A 688 5.45 -37.77 -39.96
C SER A 688 4.08 -37.17 -40.21
N ASP A 689 3.97 -36.23 -41.15
CA ASP A 689 2.68 -35.79 -41.70
C ASP A 689 2.35 -36.64 -42.94
N GLY A 690 1.07 -37.00 -43.08
CA GLY A 690 0.55 -37.75 -44.22
C GLY A 690 0.85 -37.01 -45.53
N GLU A 691 1.59 -37.69 -46.40
CA GLU A 691 1.90 -37.36 -47.81
C GLU A 691 3.05 -36.39 -48.16
N ALA A 692 3.65 -35.64 -47.24
CA ALA A 692 4.92 -34.96 -47.59
C ALA A 692 5.78 -34.60 -46.37
N LEU A 693 6.96 -35.25 -46.30
CA LEU A 693 8.15 -34.95 -45.47
C LEU A 693 8.23 -35.60 -44.08
N LYS A 694 9.27 -36.41 -43.91
CA LYS A 694 9.79 -36.82 -42.60
C LYS A 694 10.61 -35.67 -42.03
N THR A 695 10.12 -35.00 -40.98
CA THR A 695 10.95 -34.06 -40.23
C THR A 695 11.59 -34.82 -39.08
N ARG A 696 12.93 -34.96 -39.09
CA ARG A 696 13.71 -35.55 -38.00
C ARG A 696 14.31 -34.43 -37.14
N GLU A 697 14.06 -34.47 -35.84
CA GLU A 697 14.68 -33.56 -34.88
C GLU A 697 15.45 -34.39 -33.85
N GLU A 698 16.78 -34.30 -33.93
CA GLU A 698 17.71 -34.94 -33.00
C GLU A 698 18.25 -33.87 -32.05
N THR A 699 18.10 -34.06 -30.74
CA THR A 699 18.63 -33.14 -29.74
C THR A 699 19.52 -33.91 -28.78
N LEU A 700 20.82 -33.61 -28.79
CA LEU A 700 21.77 -34.10 -27.79
C LEU A 700 22.05 -32.97 -26.78
N ARG A 701 21.89 -33.24 -25.49
CA ARG A 701 22.17 -32.29 -24.41
C ARG A 701 23.10 -32.94 -23.39
N LEU A 702 24.32 -32.43 -23.30
CA LEU A 702 25.30 -32.81 -22.29
C LEU A 702 25.40 -31.69 -21.25
N GLU A 703 25.11 -31.99 -19.99
CA GLU A 703 25.34 -31.08 -18.87
C GLU A 703 26.49 -31.64 -18.04
N ALA A 704 27.65 -30.99 -18.09
CA ALA A 704 28.84 -31.39 -17.32
C ALA A 704 29.14 -30.37 -16.21
N ARG A 705 29.72 -30.84 -15.09
CA ARG A 705 30.40 -30.01 -14.09
C ARG A 705 31.91 -30.03 -14.40
N PRO A 706 32.59 -28.89 -14.63
CA PRO A 706 34.00 -28.92 -14.96
C PRO A 706 34.90 -29.09 -13.73
N VAL A 707 35.99 -29.82 -13.90
CA VAL A 707 37.20 -29.75 -13.06
C VAL A 707 38.39 -29.58 -14.02
N GLY A 708 39.01 -28.41 -14.02
CA GLY A 708 40.21 -28.10 -14.83
C GLY A 708 39.92 -27.69 -16.29
N GLU A 709 40.95 -27.12 -16.94
CA GLU A 709 40.92 -26.71 -18.35
C GLU A 709 40.54 -27.91 -19.23
N MET A 710 39.31 -27.88 -19.74
CA MET A 710 38.80 -28.89 -20.65
C MET A 710 38.58 -28.24 -22.00
N ALA A 711 39.51 -28.45 -22.93
CA ALA A 711 39.26 -28.22 -24.34
C ALA A 711 38.40 -29.37 -24.87
N ILE A 712 37.10 -29.13 -25.08
CA ILE A 712 36.21 -30.11 -25.70
C ILE A 712 36.06 -29.75 -27.18
N THR A 713 36.70 -30.53 -28.05
CA THR A 713 36.52 -30.48 -29.50
C THR A 713 35.44 -31.48 -29.90
N GLY A 714 34.28 -31.01 -30.37
CA GLY A 714 33.21 -31.86 -30.90
C GLY A 714 33.12 -31.73 -32.42
N GLU A 715 33.48 -32.77 -33.16
CA GLU A 715 33.33 -32.83 -34.61
C GLU A 715 32.06 -33.62 -34.97
N PHE A 716 31.20 -33.05 -35.83
CA PHE A 716 30.06 -33.79 -36.41
C PHE A 716 30.08 -33.64 -37.93
N THR A 717 30.16 -34.78 -38.63
CA THR A 717 29.99 -34.89 -40.08
C THR A 717 28.81 -35.82 -40.36
N GLN A 718 27.92 -35.46 -41.28
CA GLN A 718 26.88 -36.37 -41.80
C GLN A 718 27.01 -36.47 -43.32
N ARG A 719 27.04 -37.69 -43.86
CA ARG A 719 27.10 -37.99 -45.30
C ARG A 719 25.90 -38.83 -45.74
N GLU A 720 25.28 -38.38 -46.84
CA GLU A 720 24.81 -39.10 -48.04
C GLU A 720 24.05 -38.05 -48.90
N ALA A 721 24.25 -37.80 -50.19
CA ALA A 721 25.18 -38.26 -51.23
C ALA A 721 25.57 -37.04 -52.11
N GLY A 722 26.82 -36.96 -52.57
CA GLY A 722 27.21 -36.14 -53.74
C GLY A 722 27.67 -34.68 -53.59
N GLY A 723 28.04 -34.15 -52.41
CA GLY A 723 28.52 -32.75 -52.28
C GLY A 723 29.55 -32.49 -51.18
N LYS A 724 30.44 -31.51 -51.38
CA LYS A 724 31.52 -31.07 -50.47
C LYS A 724 30.99 -30.31 -49.22
N PRO A 725 31.73 -30.33 -48.09
CA PRO A 725 31.22 -29.94 -46.76
C PRO A 725 30.92 -28.44 -46.60
N THR A 726 29.85 -28.10 -45.87
CA THR A 726 29.46 -26.71 -45.56
C THR A 726 29.07 -26.52 -44.07
N ALA A 727 30.05 -26.64 -43.17
CA ALA A 727 30.22 -25.85 -41.94
C ALA A 727 31.25 -26.52 -40.99
N ILE A 728 32.18 -25.71 -40.45
CA ILE A 728 33.07 -26.09 -39.34
C ILE A 728 32.73 -25.15 -38.18
N VAL A 729 32.41 -25.68 -37.00
CA VAL A 729 32.26 -24.91 -35.76
C VAL A 729 33.51 -25.12 -34.92
N GLN A 730 34.34 -24.08 -34.75
CA GLN A 730 35.55 -24.14 -33.94
C GLN A 730 35.34 -23.48 -32.57
N GLY A 731 35.46 -24.29 -31.51
CA GLY A 731 35.90 -23.99 -30.14
C GLY A 731 35.26 -22.85 -29.31
N PHE A 732 35.04 -23.11 -28.02
CA PHE A 732 34.85 -22.06 -26.99
C PHE A 732 35.97 -22.17 -25.95
N THR A 733 36.50 -21.04 -25.51
CA THR A 733 37.47 -20.99 -24.41
C THR A 733 36.87 -20.19 -23.27
N VAL A 734 36.75 -20.81 -22.09
CA VAL A 734 36.39 -20.12 -20.85
C VAL A 734 37.65 -20.04 -20.00
N THR A 735 38.13 -18.83 -19.72
CA THR A 735 39.34 -18.61 -18.91
C THR A 735 38.97 -18.06 -17.53
N ASN A 736 39.67 -18.56 -16.50
CA ASN A 736 39.55 -18.19 -15.07
C ASN A 736 38.22 -18.51 -14.37
N GLU A 737 37.98 -19.77 -13.96
CA GLU A 737 36.80 -20.15 -13.14
C GLU A 737 37.11 -20.72 -11.74
N PRO A 738 36.30 -20.39 -10.71
CA PRO A 738 36.28 -21.06 -9.41
C PRO A 738 35.38 -22.33 -9.41
N LYS A 739 35.64 -23.24 -8.45
CA LYS A 739 34.92 -24.52 -8.27
C LYS A 739 33.39 -24.30 -8.11
N GLY A 740 32.58 -24.98 -8.92
CA GLY A 740 31.11 -25.07 -8.74
C GLY A 740 30.23 -24.55 -9.89
N ALA A 741 30.82 -24.10 -11.00
CA ALA A 741 30.08 -23.62 -12.15
C ALA A 741 29.50 -24.75 -13.04
N HIS A 742 28.41 -24.45 -13.75
CA HIS A 742 27.73 -25.29 -14.73
C HIS A 742 27.75 -24.61 -16.09
N LEU A 743 28.43 -25.21 -17.06
CA LEU A 743 28.41 -24.75 -18.45
C LEU A 743 27.58 -25.73 -19.28
N GLY A 744 26.50 -25.25 -19.86
CA GLY A 744 25.66 -25.98 -20.81
C GLY A 744 25.74 -25.35 -22.19
N TRP A 745 25.74 -26.17 -23.24
CA TRP A 745 25.64 -25.69 -24.61
C TRP A 745 24.58 -26.51 -25.37
N ARG A 746 23.95 -25.87 -26.35
CA ARG A 746 22.95 -26.49 -27.22
C ARG A 746 23.16 -25.98 -28.65
N ALA A 747 23.51 -26.87 -29.57
CA ALA A 747 23.43 -26.58 -31.00
C ALA A 747 22.07 -27.08 -31.53
N GLN A 748 21.41 -26.29 -32.38
CA GLN A 748 20.20 -26.72 -33.09
C GLN A 748 20.35 -26.44 -34.58
N TYR A 749 20.27 -27.50 -35.38
CA TYR A 749 20.25 -27.42 -36.83
C TYR A 749 18.89 -27.90 -37.35
N LYS A 750 18.17 -27.06 -38.10
CA LYS A 750 16.86 -27.41 -38.66
C LYS A 750 16.81 -27.05 -40.15
N ARG A 751 16.76 -28.07 -41.01
CA ARG A 751 16.61 -27.93 -42.47
C ARG A 751 15.22 -28.42 -42.87
N ARG A 752 14.37 -27.54 -43.42
CA ARG A 752 13.07 -27.90 -44.01
C ARG A 752 13.18 -27.77 -45.53
N SER A 753 13.01 -28.87 -46.26
CA SER A 753 12.76 -28.87 -47.71
C SER A 753 11.26 -29.08 -47.90
N ALA A 754 10.57 -28.27 -48.70
CA ALA A 754 9.16 -28.47 -49.04
C ALA A 754 8.98 -28.63 -50.56
N ALA A 755 8.11 -29.55 -50.99
CA ALA A 755 7.92 -29.91 -52.40
C ALA A 755 7.20 -28.84 -53.24
N ILE A 756 6.55 -27.86 -52.60
CA ILE A 756 5.99 -26.68 -53.27
C ILE A 756 6.28 -25.47 -52.38
N GLY A 757 7.43 -24.83 -52.60
CA GLY A 757 7.86 -23.61 -51.92
C GLY A 757 9.08 -23.76 -51.01
N GLU A 758 10.21 -23.20 -51.46
CA GLU A 758 11.41 -22.72 -50.76
C GLU A 758 12.07 -23.58 -49.65
N PRO A 759 13.34 -24.01 -49.82
CA PRO A 759 14.12 -24.54 -48.69
C PRO A 759 14.37 -23.43 -47.66
N ARG A 760 13.88 -23.61 -46.42
CA ARG A 760 14.21 -22.74 -45.28
C ARG A 760 15.24 -23.44 -44.41
N GLU A 761 16.40 -22.80 -44.26
CA GLU A 761 17.47 -23.26 -43.38
C GLU A 761 17.50 -22.36 -42.12
N THR A 762 17.32 -22.97 -40.95
CA THR A 762 17.45 -22.27 -39.66
C THR A 762 18.65 -22.86 -38.92
N LYS A 763 19.71 -22.05 -38.74
CA LYS A 763 20.89 -22.39 -37.95
C LYS A 763 20.87 -21.60 -36.66
N GLY A 764 20.98 -22.28 -35.51
CA GLY A 764 21.10 -21.60 -34.24
C GLY A 764 21.97 -22.35 -33.23
N TRP A 765 22.61 -21.58 -32.37
CA TRP A 765 23.39 -22.08 -31.25
C TRP A 765 22.99 -21.31 -29.99
N GLY A 766 23.01 -22.03 -28.87
CA GLY A 766 22.69 -21.55 -27.54
C GLY A 766 23.80 -21.92 -26.57
N ILE A 767 24.33 -20.94 -25.83
CA ILE A 767 25.27 -21.18 -24.73
C ILE A 767 24.55 -20.76 -23.45
N SER A 768 24.61 -21.59 -22.42
CA SER A 768 24.06 -21.30 -21.09
C SER A 768 25.15 -21.50 -20.03
N TYR A 769 25.58 -20.43 -19.38
CA TYR A 769 26.46 -20.51 -18.22
C TYR A 769 25.64 -20.34 -16.94
N LYS A 770 25.98 -21.05 -15.86
CA LYS A 770 25.41 -20.86 -14.51
C LYS A 770 26.47 -21.17 -13.45
N GLY A 771 27.03 -20.15 -12.80
CA GLY A 771 28.02 -20.36 -11.74
C GLY A 771 28.00 -19.25 -10.69
N GLU A 772 28.50 -19.53 -9.49
CA GLU A 772 28.69 -18.55 -8.42
C GLU A 772 30.15 -18.08 -8.39
N GLY A 773 30.39 -16.79 -8.54
CA GLY A 773 31.75 -16.25 -8.56
C GLY A 773 31.82 -14.75 -8.30
N LYS A 774 32.83 -14.31 -7.55
CA LYS A 774 33.11 -12.89 -7.20
C LYS A 774 33.91 -12.13 -8.27
N ARG A 775 34.21 -12.75 -9.42
CA ARG A 775 35.07 -12.18 -10.47
C ARG A 775 34.32 -12.07 -11.80
N PRO A 776 34.61 -11.05 -12.63
CA PRO A 776 33.94 -10.87 -13.90
C PRO A 776 34.23 -12.03 -14.85
N VAL A 777 33.18 -12.73 -15.27
CA VAL A 777 33.27 -13.79 -16.29
C VAL A 777 33.26 -13.14 -17.66
N THR A 778 34.21 -13.51 -18.52
CA THR A 778 34.25 -13.09 -19.92
C THR A 778 33.91 -14.27 -20.82
N LEU A 779 32.76 -14.23 -21.47
CA LEU A 779 32.38 -15.23 -22.47
C LEU A 779 32.69 -14.67 -23.86
N VAL A 780 33.45 -15.43 -24.64
CA VAL A 780 33.71 -15.14 -26.06
C VAL A 780 33.10 -16.25 -26.90
N ALA A 781 32.07 -15.92 -27.66
CA ALA A 781 31.51 -16.81 -28.68
C ALA A 781 31.89 -16.27 -30.06
N SER A 782 32.57 -17.09 -30.87
CA SER A 782 32.94 -16.71 -32.23
C SER A 782 32.36 -17.67 -33.27
N TYR A 783 31.75 -17.10 -34.30
CA TYR A 783 31.24 -17.82 -35.47
C TYR A 783 32.01 -17.41 -36.72
N LEU A 784 32.58 -18.38 -37.45
CA LEU A 784 33.31 -18.17 -38.69
C LEU A 784 32.46 -18.67 -39.87
N ARG A 785 32.06 -17.77 -40.77
CA ARG A 785 31.33 -18.14 -41.99
C ARG A 785 32.30 -18.17 -43.16
N ASN A 786 32.72 -19.33 -43.66
CA ASN A 786 33.40 -19.36 -44.96
C ASN A 786 32.40 -19.02 -46.07
N ALA A 787 32.76 -18.08 -46.95
CA ALA A 787 32.00 -17.78 -48.15
C ALA A 787 32.70 -18.48 -49.31
N GLU A 788 32.01 -19.41 -49.97
CA GLU A 788 32.45 -19.90 -51.27
C GLU A 788 31.98 -18.91 -52.34
N ASP A 789 32.89 -18.53 -53.24
CA ASP A 789 32.51 -17.85 -54.47
C ASP A 789 31.78 -18.83 -55.40
N ALA A 790 31.19 -18.31 -56.48
CA ALA A 790 30.43 -19.11 -57.46
C ALA A 790 31.24 -20.22 -58.16
N LYS A 791 32.56 -20.31 -57.92
CA LYS A 791 33.47 -21.33 -58.45
C LYS A 791 33.92 -22.35 -57.38
N GLY A 792 33.37 -22.28 -56.16
CA GLY A 792 33.65 -23.23 -55.08
C GLY A 792 35.02 -23.04 -54.42
N LYS A 793 35.63 -21.85 -54.51
CA LYS A 793 36.84 -21.52 -53.72
C LYS A 793 36.42 -20.82 -52.43
N ALA A 794 36.75 -21.43 -51.30
CA ALA A 794 36.49 -20.86 -49.98
C ALA A 794 37.40 -19.65 -49.73
N ALA A 795 36.82 -18.46 -49.58
CA ALA A 795 37.52 -17.30 -49.04
C ALA A 795 37.41 -17.31 -47.50
N PRO A 796 38.47 -16.93 -46.76
CA PRO A 796 38.43 -16.86 -45.30
C PRO A 796 37.39 -15.81 -44.90
N GLY A 797 36.30 -16.27 -44.29
CA GLY A 797 35.18 -15.39 -44.05
C GLY A 797 35.15 -14.77 -42.65
N ARG A 798 34.23 -13.81 -42.51
CA ARG A 798 34.21 -12.86 -41.40
C ARG A 798 33.85 -13.55 -40.08
N GLN A 799 34.76 -13.48 -39.11
CA GLN A 799 34.52 -13.93 -37.74
C GLN A 799 33.62 -12.92 -37.03
N VAL A 800 32.48 -13.38 -36.51
CA VAL A 800 31.61 -12.57 -35.63
C VAL A 800 31.87 -13.05 -34.22
N SER A 801 32.47 -12.19 -33.38
CA SER A 801 32.69 -12.45 -31.97
C SER A 801 31.73 -11.62 -31.10
N ALA A 802 31.09 -12.27 -30.13
CA ALA A 802 30.36 -11.59 -29.07
C ALA A 802 31.17 -11.74 -27.77
N LYS A 803 31.56 -10.62 -27.18
CA LYS A 803 32.27 -10.56 -25.89
C LYS A 803 31.37 -9.88 -24.87
N LEU A 804 31.06 -10.57 -23.78
CA LEU A 804 30.31 -10.00 -22.66
C LEU A 804 31.13 -10.15 -21.38
N SER A 805 31.29 -9.06 -20.64
CA SER A 805 31.93 -9.02 -19.32
C SER A 805 30.96 -8.39 -18.33
N THR A 806 30.66 -9.07 -17.21
CA THR A 806 29.71 -8.57 -16.20
C THR A 806 30.39 -8.51 -14.82
N PRO A 807 30.10 -7.51 -13.97
CA PRO A 807 30.66 -7.42 -12.61
C PRO A 807 29.78 -8.07 -11.52
N LEU A 808 28.74 -8.84 -11.88
CA LEU A 808 27.73 -9.33 -10.94
C LEU A 808 28.19 -10.61 -10.21
N GLY A 809 27.97 -10.68 -8.90
CA GLY A 809 28.56 -11.67 -7.98
C GLY A 809 27.72 -12.90 -7.64
N HIS A 810 26.57 -13.13 -8.30
CA HIS A 810 25.67 -14.27 -8.05
C HIS A 810 25.29 -15.02 -9.34
N SER A 811 24.52 -16.11 -9.22
CA SER A 811 24.26 -17.11 -10.27
C SER A 811 23.66 -16.52 -11.56
N VAL A 812 24.53 -16.06 -12.46
CA VAL A 812 24.12 -15.53 -13.77
C VAL A 812 23.78 -16.69 -14.71
N THR A 813 22.53 -16.77 -15.17
CA THR A 813 22.18 -17.57 -16.36
C THR A 813 22.28 -16.70 -17.60
N LEU A 814 23.29 -16.94 -18.44
CA LEU A 814 23.51 -16.25 -19.70
C LEU A 814 23.06 -17.11 -20.86
N SER A 815 21.97 -16.77 -21.55
CA SER A 815 21.54 -17.49 -22.76
C SER A 815 21.65 -16.59 -23.99
N ALA A 816 22.53 -16.91 -24.92
CA ALA A 816 22.64 -16.25 -26.22
C ALA A 816 22.05 -17.15 -27.33
N ALA A 817 21.02 -16.70 -28.04
CA ALA A 817 20.47 -17.43 -29.18
C ALA A 817 20.65 -16.62 -30.47
N PHE A 818 21.31 -17.19 -31.47
CA PHE A 818 21.43 -16.61 -32.81
C PHE A 818 20.53 -17.37 -33.78
N THR A 819 19.63 -16.67 -34.48
CA THR A 819 18.81 -17.25 -35.55
C THR A 819 19.01 -16.45 -36.82
N ASN A 820 19.46 -17.11 -37.89
CA ASN A 820 19.55 -16.52 -39.22
C ASN A 820 18.61 -17.25 -40.17
N ASN A 821 17.58 -16.55 -40.63
CA ASN A 821 16.68 -17.03 -41.68
C ASN A 821 17.03 -16.28 -42.97
N MET A 822 17.47 -17.02 -43.99
CA MET A 822 17.75 -16.47 -45.32
C MET A 822 16.73 -17.02 -46.33
N ASP A 823 16.15 -16.12 -47.10
CA ASP A 823 15.44 -16.43 -48.35
C ASP A 823 16.37 -16.06 -49.52
N GLU A 824 16.73 -17.07 -50.32
CA GLU A 824 17.74 -16.98 -51.38
C GLU A 824 17.29 -16.15 -52.60
N LYS A 825 15.97 -16.01 -52.85
CA LYS A 825 15.47 -15.18 -53.97
C LYS A 825 15.25 -13.72 -53.57
N THR A 826 14.82 -13.44 -52.35
CA THR A 826 14.57 -12.06 -51.89
C THR A 826 15.77 -11.39 -51.25
N ARG A 827 16.86 -12.13 -50.97
CA ARG A 827 18.03 -11.68 -50.18
C ARG A 827 17.65 -11.04 -48.83
N LYS A 828 16.47 -11.38 -48.29
CA LYS A 828 16.04 -10.91 -46.97
C LYS A 828 16.72 -11.75 -45.90
N ALA A 829 17.51 -11.08 -45.05
CA ALA A 829 18.15 -11.71 -43.91
C ALA A 829 17.49 -11.19 -42.63
N LEU A 830 16.89 -12.09 -41.85
CA LEU A 830 16.43 -11.81 -40.51
C LEU A 830 17.43 -12.39 -39.52
N THR A 831 18.15 -11.50 -38.83
CA THR A 831 19.06 -11.86 -37.75
C THR A 831 18.42 -11.53 -36.42
N ARG A 832 18.23 -12.53 -35.55
CA ARG A 832 17.81 -12.34 -34.17
C ARG A 832 18.89 -12.80 -33.21
N THR A 833 19.29 -11.92 -32.30
CA THR A 833 20.19 -12.21 -31.19
C THR A 833 19.44 -11.94 -29.89
N GLU A 834 19.27 -12.95 -29.05
CA GLU A 834 18.62 -12.79 -27.75
C GLU A 834 19.60 -13.13 -26.64
N VAL A 835 19.79 -12.21 -25.69
CA VAL A 835 20.64 -12.36 -24.51
C VAL A 835 19.76 -12.22 -23.28
N SER A 836 19.61 -13.29 -22.51
CA SER A 836 18.94 -13.22 -21.21
C SER A 836 19.94 -13.42 -20.09
N LEU A 837 19.82 -12.59 -19.06
CA LEU A 837 20.55 -12.55 -17.80
C LEU A 837 19.54 -12.77 -16.69
N VAL A 838 19.58 -13.93 -16.05
CA VAL A 838 18.74 -14.21 -14.88
C VAL A 838 19.64 -14.28 -13.67
N ASP A 839 19.36 -13.46 -12.66
CA ASP A 839 20.02 -13.51 -11.36
C ASP A 839 19.00 -13.73 -10.24
N ALA A 840 19.33 -14.60 -9.29
CA ALA A 840 18.52 -14.84 -8.10
C ALA A 840 19.08 -13.97 -6.98
N LEU A 841 18.33 -12.93 -6.59
CA LEU A 841 18.75 -12.05 -5.51
C LEU A 841 18.69 -12.78 -4.15
N ASN A 842 17.71 -13.67 -3.99
CA ASN A 842 17.58 -14.60 -2.86
C ASN A 842 16.66 -15.79 -3.22
N ALA A 843 16.31 -16.65 -2.25
CA ALA A 843 15.48 -17.85 -2.47
C ALA A 843 14.05 -17.56 -3.01
N ARG A 844 13.59 -16.32 -2.96
CA ARG A 844 12.23 -15.88 -3.33
C ARG A 844 12.21 -14.75 -4.36
N GLU A 845 13.37 -14.24 -4.75
CA GLU A 845 13.51 -13.09 -5.65
C GLU A 845 14.41 -13.40 -6.83
N SER A 846 13.97 -13.02 -8.02
CA SER A 846 14.78 -13.10 -9.23
C SER A 846 14.59 -11.87 -10.10
N VAL A 847 15.69 -11.41 -10.69
CA VAL A 847 15.70 -10.40 -11.75
C VAL A 847 16.05 -11.09 -13.06
N THR A 848 15.25 -10.86 -14.08
CA THR A 848 15.51 -11.27 -15.46
C THR A 848 15.69 -10.02 -16.33
N LEU A 849 16.86 -9.87 -16.92
CA LEU A 849 17.14 -8.88 -17.96
C LEU A 849 17.30 -9.63 -19.27
N SER A 850 16.40 -9.41 -20.22
CA SER A 850 16.46 -9.99 -21.56
C SER A 850 16.58 -8.88 -22.60
N ALA A 851 17.63 -8.91 -23.40
CA ALA A 851 17.80 -8.02 -24.54
C ALA A 851 17.66 -8.84 -25.83
N SER A 852 16.83 -8.39 -26.76
CA SER A 852 16.73 -8.96 -28.10
C SER A 852 17.06 -7.91 -29.15
N LEU A 853 18.01 -8.22 -30.02
CA LEU A 853 18.34 -7.47 -31.22
C LEU A 853 17.73 -8.19 -32.42
N GLN A 854 16.88 -7.51 -33.16
CA GLN A 854 16.32 -7.99 -34.41
C GLN A 854 16.73 -7.06 -35.56
N ARG A 855 17.39 -7.61 -36.58
CA ARG A 855 17.77 -6.89 -37.80
C ARG A 855 17.12 -7.53 -39.00
N ALA A 856 16.33 -6.75 -39.73
CA ALA A 856 15.80 -7.11 -41.03
C ALA A 856 16.53 -6.31 -42.11
N ILE A 857 17.15 -7.02 -43.05
CA ILE A 857 17.83 -6.42 -44.20
C ILE A 857 17.01 -6.74 -45.45
N GLU A 858 16.53 -5.71 -46.16
CA GLU A 858 15.85 -5.85 -47.44
C GLU A 858 16.83 -5.59 -48.61
N PRO A 859 16.61 -6.18 -49.80
CA PRO A 859 17.51 -6.03 -50.95
C PRO A 859 17.54 -4.58 -51.50
N LEU A 860 18.68 -4.19 -52.08
CA LEU A 860 18.99 -2.84 -52.58
C LEU A 860 17.99 -2.23 -53.60
N ASN A 861 17.03 -3.02 -54.12
CA ASN A 861 16.10 -2.62 -55.19
C ASN A 861 14.64 -2.45 -54.71
N ALA A 862 14.34 -2.61 -53.42
CA ALA A 862 12.99 -2.37 -52.90
C ALA A 862 12.75 -0.85 -52.70
N LYS A 863 11.76 -0.28 -53.40
CA LYS A 863 11.28 1.08 -53.12
C LYS A 863 10.56 1.07 -51.77
N GLY A 864 11.17 1.63 -50.72
CA GLY A 864 10.51 1.75 -49.41
C GLY A 864 11.46 1.95 -48.24
N ILE A 865 12.15 0.90 -47.79
CA ILE A 865 12.99 0.94 -46.57
C ILE A 865 14.21 0.05 -46.82
N LYS A 866 15.42 0.58 -46.60
CA LYS A 866 16.67 -0.17 -46.86
C LYS A 866 17.08 -1.05 -45.68
N HIS A 867 16.83 -0.57 -44.46
CA HIS A 867 17.20 -1.27 -43.22
C HIS A 867 16.22 -0.99 -42.09
N THR A 868 15.79 -2.04 -41.39
CA THR A 868 15.04 -1.94 -40.13
C THR A 868 15.83 -2.62 -39.03
N ARG A 869 16.13 -1.86 -37.97
CA ARG A 869 16.77 -2.36 -36.75
C ARG A 869 15.82 -2.14 -35.59
N GLU A 870 15.52 -3.21 -34.87
CA GLU A 870 14.70 -3.18 -33.67
C GLU A 870 15.50 -3.77 -32.51
N ASP A 871 15.74 -2.94 -31.51
CA ASP A 871 16.42 -3.31 -30.28
C ASP A 871 15.37 -3.30 -29.17
N THR A 872 15.10 -4.44 -28.55
CA THR A 872 14.16 -4.56 -27.43
C THR A 872 14.91 -4.96 -26.17
N LEU A 873 14.82 -4.15 -25.13
CA LEU A 873 15.29 -4.48 -23.79
C LEU A 873 14.08 -4.73 -22.90
N ARG A 874 14.01 -5.92 -22.32
CA ARG A 874 12.98 -6.32 -21.36
C ARG A 874 13.61 -6.59 -20.01
N ALA A 875 13.11 -5.92 -18.98
CA ALA A 875 13.47 -6.17 -17.60
C ALA A 875 12.25 -6.73 -16.86
N GLU A 876 12.41 -7.81 -16.12
CA GLU A 876 11.36 -8.47 -15.36
C GLU A 876 11.85 -8.85 -13.98
N TYR A 877 11.24 -8.27 -12.94
CA TYR A 877 11.47 -8.62 -11.54
C TYR A 877 10.34 -9.52 -11.06
N ARG A 878 10.70 -10.62 -10.40
CA ARG A 878 9.76 -11.56 -9.80
C ARG A 878 10.03 -11.74 -8.31
N LEU A 879 8.96 -11.64 -7.52
CA LEU A 879 8.94 -11.91 -6.09
C LEU A 879 7.91 -13.02 -5.81
N GLY A 880 8.38 -14.19 -5.36
CA GLY A 880 7.55 -15.30 -4.94
C GLY A 880 7.26 -15.24 -3.44
N THR A 881 6.00 -15.13 -3.04
CA THR A 881 5.61 -15.06 -1.62
C THR A 881 5.18 -16.41 -1.02
N GLY A 882 5.17 -17.50 -1.82
CA GLY A 882 4.81 -18.87 -1.42
C GLY A 882 4.39 -19.72 -2.64
N GLU A 883 4.08 -21.01 -2.46
CA GLU A 883 3.75 -21.95 -3.56
C GLU A 883 2.56 -21.50 -4.44
N ASP A 884 1.70 -20.59 -3.93
CA ASP A 884 0.47 -20.17 -4.60
C ASP A 884 0.42 -18.66 -4.95
N GLN A 885 1.49 -17.88 -4.77
CA GLN A 885 1.45 -16.43 -5.07
C GLN A 885 2.75 -15.91 -5.70
N CYS A 886 2.62 -15.23 -6.84
CA CYS A 886 3.73 -14.63 -7.56
C CYS A 886 3.41 -13.18 -7.95
N PHE A 887 4.37 -12.28 -7.70
CA PHE A 887 4.32 -10.89 -8.10
C PHE A 887 5.35 -10.62 -9.20
N VAL A 888 4.91 -10.07 -10.33
CA VAL A 888 5.78 -9.78 -11.49
C VAL A 888 5.66 -8.31 -11.88
N ILE A 889 6.81 -7.61 -11.89
CA ILE A 889 6.96 -6.27 -12.47
C ILE A 889 7.81 -6.40 -13.73
N GLY A 890 7.26 -6.07 -14.89
CA GLY A 890 7.99 -6.13 -16.17
C GLY A 890 7.92 -4.81 -16.93
N GLY A 891 9.02 -4.45 -17.60
CA GLY A 891 9.09 -3.30 -18.52
C GLY A 891 9.76 -3.71 -19.83
N ASN A 892 9.14 -3.38 -20.96
CA ASN A 892 9.74 -3.48 -22.29
C ASN A 892 10.13 -2.07 -22.76
N VAL A 893 11.35 -1.91 -23.24
CA VAL A 893 11.84 -0.72 -23.93
C VAL A 893 12.22 -1.14 -25.34
N THR A 894 11.53 -0.62 -26.34
CA THR A 894 11.79 -0.92 -27.75
C THR A 894 12.31 0.33 -28.46
N PHE A 895 13.46 0.18 -29.10
CA PHE A 895 14.04 1.19 -29.97
C PHE A 895 14.03 0.68 -31.41
N ARG A 896 13.22 1.32 -32.26
CA ARG A 896 13.12 0.97 -33.68
C ARG A 896 13.75 2.08 -34.51
N THR A 897 14.68 1.70 -35.38
CA THR A 897 15.30 2.61 -36.36
C THR A 897 15.00 2.13 -37.76
N GLU A 898 14.47 3.03 -38.58
CA GLU A 898 14.19 2.81 -39.99
C GLU A 898 15.01 3.78 -40.84
N ARG A 899 15.62 3.25 -41.90
CA ARG A 899 16.37 4.06 -42.87
C ARG A 899 15.71 3.95 -44.24
N ALA A 900 15.05 5.02 -44.66
CA ALA A 900 14.46 5.14 -45.99
C ALA A 900 15.53 5.45 -47.06
N ALA A 901 15.18 5.27 -48.34
CA ALA A 901 16.11 5.40 -49.45
C ALA A 901 16.68 6.82 -49.65
N GLU A 902 15.99 7.87 -49.18
CA GLU A 902 16.28 9.29 -49.39
C GLU A 902 16.85 10.00 -48.14
N ALA A 903 17.61 9.27 -47.31
CA ALA A 903 18.34 9.79 -46.14
C ALA A 903 17.51 10.31 -44.95
N ALA A 904 16.20 10.11 -44.91
CA ALA A 904 15.40 10.30 -43.69
C ALA A 904 15.62 9.14 -42.70
N PHE A 905 15.99 9.48 -41.46
CA PHE A 905 16.03 8.56 -40.32
C PHE A 905 14.80 8.78 -39.45
N THR A 906 13.99 7.74 -39.28
CA THR A 906 12.92 7.72 -38.29
C THR A 906 13.32 6.79 -37.15
N SER A 907 13.28 7.30 -35.92
CA SER A 907 13.51 6.53 -34.71
C SER A 907 12.25 6.58 -33.86
N GLU A 908 11.74 5.42 -33.47
CA GLU A 908 10.57 5.28 -32.61
C GLU A 908 11.00 4.64 -31.28
N PHE A 909 10.56 5.26 -30.18
CA PHE A 909 10.78 4.78 -28.83
C PHE A 909 9.45 4.38 -28.20
N GLY A 910 9.34 3.11 -27.80
CA GLY A 910 8.18 2.58 -27.11
C GLY A 910 8.55 2.04 -25.73
N SER A 911 7.73 2.32 -24.73
CA SER A 911 7.86 1.69 -23.40
C SER A 911 6.53 1.13 -22.94
N GLU A 912 6.52 -0.11 -22.47
CA GLU A 912 5.34 -0.78 -21.91
C GLU A 912 5.68 -1.36 -20.54
N ILE A 913 4.98 -0.91 -19.50
CA ILE A 913 5.16 -1.41 -18.12
C ILE A 913 3.93 -2.24 -17.73
N LYS A 914 4.16 -3.51 -17.34
CA LYS A 914 3.11 -4.46 -16.97
C LYS A 914 3.22 -4.87 -15.51
N TRP A 915 2.06 -4.87 -14.84
CA TRP A 915 1.88 -5.29 -13.46
C TRP A 915 0.92 -6.48 -13.46
N VAL A 916 1.38 -7.65 -13.01
CA VAL A 916 0.55 -8.86 -12.97
C VAL A 916 0.65 -9.49 -11.59
N ARG A 917 -0.50 -9.68 -10.95
CA ARG A 917 -0.66 -10.44 -9.72
C ARG A 917 -1.48 -11.69 -10.02
N SER A 918 -0.88 -12.85 -9.84
CA SER A 918 -1.51 -14.15 -10.02
C SER A 918 -1.84 -14.75 -8.65
N PHE A 919 -3.07 -15.24 -8.49
CA PHE A 919 -3.55 -15.94 -7.30
C PHE A 919 -3.75 -17.42 -7.58
#